data_AF-A0A7W1P3E0-F1
#
_entry.id   AF-A0A7W1P3E0-F1
#
_cell.length_a   1.000
_cell.length_b   1.000
_cell.length_c   1.000
_cell.angle_alpha   90.00
_cell.angle_beta   90.00
_cell.angle_gamma   90.00
#
_symmetry.space_group_name_H-M   'P 1'
#
loop_
_entity.id
_entity.type
_entity.pdbx_description
1 polymer ?
#
loop_
_entity_poly.entity_id
_entity_poly.type
_entity_poly.pdbx_seq_one_letter_code
_entity_poly.pdbx_strand_id
1 'polypeptide(L)'
;MWAWLKFINCHSLGMPMRTGGTGCWSLPLRWITHAVGLIATAGFAQAPPYGLDTRAAIGPYLNNVMPPKDGAFAFPPVLSATGAFRDLQTLTPVDGLIPFTVNSPLWSDGAIKSRWMAVPNDGPPYTAAEQIAFAPVGEWTFPNGTVFVKHFELTVDEVTGERKRLETRLLVRNSEGAVYGVTYKWRGDNSDADLLPGGLDEEIAVKTLSGATRIQRYTYPSRTDCLFCHNQQANYVLGPKTHQLNGDFTYPSTGRTDNQLRTLSHLGLLNPAPSEESLATYLRSVSVTNPTAPVQHRMRSWIDANCSHCHRPGGFGPGYDGRFYTPLENQNLINTYVKFRDLAGSLLYQRDNALDELKMPPLAKNLVHETAMSTLRQWIASPLEVLSVYLSQDTSHLVVRFNSHLDPNTATVASNYSLDQGITVSDAVLSAEPDSVVLSVSRVTPNQNYMLAVTGVQDTAPSANTIWPGSRTQFAAQIVPAVTSNRLANVSARLQVGTGDDVAISGFIVRGTSAKRAMIRGIGPSLGSSGIANGLVDPTLELHDGTGASIATNDNWAENANQQEIIDTGFAPASPNESVILSKLPSNDSGVAYTAVLRSAGGETGVGLLELYDLDRGLGADVLNISTRGRVGTGDGVLIGGFIISGASSKKVIVRAIGPSLPVAGKLADPTLELFNKDGVRIATNDNWRSNQEAEIIASTVPPT
;
A
#
# COMPACT_ATOMS: atom_id res chain seq x y z
N MET A 1 18.60 44.23 -8.99
CA MET A 1 20.03 43.99 -9.28
C MET A 1 20.39 42.55 -8.92
N TRP A 2 21.36 41.89 -9.55
CA TRP A 2 21.67 40.48 -9.29
C TRP A 2 22.56 40.24 -8.05
N ALA A 3 22.27 39.19 -7.27
CA ALA A 3 23.17 38.64 -6.24
C ALA A 3 23.17 37.10 -6.21
N TRP A 4 24.21 36.49 -5.65
CA TRP A 4 24.23 35.09 -5.19
C TRP A 4 24.22 35.03 -3.67
N LEU A 5 23.36 34.20 -3.08
CA LEU A 5 23.44 33.84 -1.67
C LEU A 5 23.88 32.38 -1.51
N LYS A 6 25.02 32.08 -0.86
CA LYS A 6 25.55 30.69 -0.72
C LYS A 6 25.87 30.31 0.73
N PHE A 7 25.61 29.05 1.09
CA PHE A 7 25.98 28.42 2.37
C PHE A 7 27.02 27.29 2.21
N ILE A 8 27.99 27.09 3.11
CA ILE A 8 28.96 25.94 3.08
C ILE A 8 29.32 25.47 4.51
N ASN A 9 29.60 24.16 4.69
CA ASN A 9 29.94 23.49 5.96
C ASN A 9 31.47 23.24 6.12
N CYS A 10 32.04 23.39 7.33
CA CYS A 10 33.44 23.06 7.69
C CYS A 10 33.51 22.09 8.90
N HIS A 11 34.44 21.13 8.94
CA HIS A 11 34.62 20.16 10.06
C HIS A 11 36.10 19.90 10.41
N SER A 12 36.44 19.76 11.71
CA SER A 12 37.00 18.53 12.37
C SER A 12 37.47 18.70 13.85
N LEU A 13 37.38 17.59 14.65
CA LEU A 13 38.21 17.10 15.80
C LEU A 13 37.96 17.50 17.32
N GLY A 14 37.36 16.58 18.11
CA GLY A 14 38.03 15.74 19.15
C GLY A 14 38.08 16.06 20.69
N MET A 15 37.13 15.49 21.50
CA MET A 15 37.23 14.72 22.82
C MET A 15 37.95 15.26 24.13
N PRO A 16 37.78 14.68 25.37
CA PRO A 16 36.59 14.41 26.26
C PRO A 16 36.85 14.54 27.82
N MET A 17 35.95 13.99 28.68
CA MET A 17 36.01 13.63 30.15
C MET A 17 35.23 14.55 31.14
N ARG A 18 34.58 14.15 32.28
CA ARG A 18 34.39 12.89 33.05
C ARG A 18 33.30 13.07 34.17
N THR A 19 32.49 12.02 34.40
CA THR A 19 31.98 11.34 35.64
C THR A 19 31.37 12.03 36.90
N GLY A 20 30.32 11.36 37.43
CA GLY A 20 29.96 11.19 38.87
C GLY A 20 28.53 11.65 39.21
N GLY A 21 27.64 10.97 39.94
CA GLY A 21 27.74 9.82 40.85
C GLY A 21 26.34 9.37 41.35
N THR A 22 26.36 8.36 42.21
CA THR A 22 25.30 7.45 42.68
C THR A 22 24.38 7.99 43.80
N GLY A 23 23.16 7.45 43.93
CA GLY A 23 22.35 7.53 45.16
C GLY A 23 21.12 6.61 45.14
N CYS A 24 21.06 5.67 46.08
CA CYS A 24 20.04 4.63 46.27
C CYS A 24 19.31 4.91 47.60
N TRP A 25 17.97 4.83 47.71
CA TRP A 25 17.24 4.54 48.96
C TRP A 25 15.83 3.97 48.71
N SER A 26 15.37 3.23 49.72
CA SER A 26 14.40 2.14 49.79
C SER A 26 12.92 2.52 50.05
N LEU A 27 12.03 1.56 49.70
CA LEU A 27 10.60 1.44 50.06
C LEU A 27 10.31 1.45 51.58
N PRO A 28 9.04 1.70 51.97
CA PRO A 28 8.30 0.59 52.58
C PRO A 28 6.81 0.48 52.17
N LEU A 29 6.26 -0.67 52.58
CA LEU A 29 5.00 -1.35 52.23
C LEU A 29 3.79 -0.96 53.13
N ARG A 30 2.59 -1.37 52.65
CA ARG A 30 1.25 -1.52 53.30
C ARG A 30 0.28 -0.36 53.01
N TRP A 31 -0.96 -0.58 52.55
CA TRP A 31 -2.02 -1.40 53.16
C TRP A 31 -2.93 -2.14 52.16
N ILE A 32 -3.37 -3.34 52.57
CA ILE A 32 -4.46 -4.15 51.99
C ILE A 32 -5.74 -3.89 52.79
N THR A 33 -6.88 -3.84 52.09
CA THR A 33 -8.30 -4.14 52.44
C THR A 33 -9.17 -3.07 51.76
N HIS A 34 -10.05 -3.38 50.81
CA HIS A 34 -11.36 -4.01 51.04
C HIS A 34 -11.84 -4.71 49.76
N ALA A 35 -12.24 -5.98 49.89
CA ALA A 35 -13.07 -6.67 48.92
C ALA A 35 -14.41 -7.01 49.59
N VAL A 36 -15.48 -6.39 49.12
CA VAL A 36 -16.88 -6.76 49.34
C VAL A 36 -17.51 -6.55 47.95
N GLY A 37 -17.77 -7.59 47.18
CA GLY A 37 -18.95 -8.43 47.34
C GLY A 37 -19.98 -8.05 46.28
N LEU A 38 -19.68 -8.37 45.01
CA LEU A 38 -20.64 -8.33 43.91
C LEU A 38 -20.70 -9.75 43.33
N ILE A 39 -21.58 -10.57 43.90
CA ILE A 39 -22.00 -11.83 43.26
C ILE A 39 -22.90 -11.41 42.10
N ALA A 40 -22.30 -11.15 40.95
CA ALA A 40 -23.05 -11.17 39.70
C ALA A 40 -23.39 -12.65 39.44
N THR A 41 -24.68 -12.98 39.45
CA THR A 41 -25.17 -14.19 38.80
C THR A 41 -24.76 -14.08 37.33
N ALA A 42 -23.65 -14.70 36.95
CA ALA A 42 -23.31 -14.95 35.57
C ALA A 42 -24.41 -15.86 35.03
N GLY A 43 -25.43 -15.27 34.41
CA GLY A 43 -26.28 -16.02 33.51
C GLY A 43 -25.35 -16.64 32.49
N PHE A 44 -25.30 -17.98 32.43
CA PHE A 44 -24.61 -18.67 31.36
C PHE A 44 -25.27 -18.21 30.06
N ALA A 45 -24.65 -17.24 29.37
CA ALA A 45 -25.09 -16.83 28.06
C ALA A 45 -24.99 -18.08 27.17
N GLN A 46 -26.14 -18.57 26.73
CA GLN A 46 -26.21 -19.68 25.80
C GLN A 46 -25.41 -19.29 24.56
N ALA A 47 -24.51 -20.18 24.10
CA ALA A 47 -23.70 -19.92 22.92
C ALA A 47 -24.61 -19.49 21.75
N PRO A 48 -24.22 -18.49 20.95
CA PRO A 48 -25.05 -18.00 19.85
C PRO A 48 -25.37 -19.16 18.90
N PRO A 49 -26.61 -19.24 18.38
CA PRO A 49 -26.99 -20.30 17.47
C PRO A 49 -26.09 -20.28 16.22
N TYR A 50 -25.85 -21.46 15.65
CA TYR A 50 -25.12 -21.59 14.40
C TYR A 50 -25.98 -21.14 13.21
N GLY A 51 -25.33 -20.79 12.11
CA GLY A 51 -25.99 -20.33 10.88
C GLY A 51 -26.96 -21.36 10.30
N LEU A 52 -26.62 -22.65 10.37
CA LEU A 52 -27.47 -23.78 10.02
C LEU A 52 -27.49 -24.80 11.16
N ASP A 53 -28.64 -25.42 11.41
CA ASP A 53 -28.81 -26.39 12.49
C ASP A 53 -28.32 -27.79 12.11
N THR A 54 -28.56 -28.20 10.85
CA THR A 54 -28.27 -29.55 10.34
C THR A 54 -27.90 -29.50 8.86
N ARG A 55 -27.18 -30.52 8.37
CA ARG A 55 -27.02 -30.78 6.93
C ARG A 55 -27.82 -32.02 6.53
N ALA A 56 -28.61 -31.92 5.47
CA ALA A 56 -29.36 -33.05 4.95
C ALA A 56 -28.45 -34.01 4.16
N ALA A 57 -28.85 -35.27 4.09
CA ALA A 57 -28.18 -36.28 3.26
C ALA A 57 -28.31 -35.91 1.78
N ILE A 58 -27.23 -36.11 1.03
CA ILE A 58 -27.22 -35.98 -0.42
C ILE A 58 -26.19 -36.97 -0.97
N GLY A 59 -26.63 -37.83 -1.88
CA GLY A 59 -25.75 -38.80 -2.53
C GLY A 59 -24.73 -38.14 -3.45
N PRO A 60 -23.65 -38.86 -3.81
CA PRO A 60 -22.61 -38.33 -4.68
C PRO A 60 -23.17 -37.90 -6.04
N TYR A 61 -22.55 -36.90 -6.65
CA TYR A 61 -22.90 -36.42 -7.99
C TYR A 61 -24.37 -35.96 -8.12
N LEU A 62 -24.90 -35.28 -7.09
CA LEU A 62 -26.31 -34.91 -6.98
C LEU A 62 -27.22 -36.14 -7.11
N ASN A 63 -27.04 -37.13 -6.21
CA ASN A 63 -27.79 -38.40 -6.24
C ASN A 63 -27.60 -39.22 -7.53
N ASN A 64 -26.35 -39.32 -8.01
CA ASN A 64 -25.95 -40.02 -9.24
C ASN A 64 -26.57 -39.47 -10.54
N VAL A 65 -27.07 -38.23 -10.51
CA VAL A 65 -27.61 -37.56 -11.70
C VAL A 65 -26.48 -37.03 -12.58
N MET A 66 -25.41 -36.50 -11.99
CA MET A 66 -24.22 -36.08 -12.70
C MET A 66 -23.23 -37.25 -12.86
N PRO A 67 -22.44 -37.31 -13.94
CA PRO A 67 -21.54 -38.43 -14.16
C PRO A 67 -20.32 -38.48 -13.23
N PRO A 68 -19.86 -39.67 -12.83
CA PRO A 68 -18.72 -39.82 -11.93
C PRO A 68 -17.38 -39.46 -12.59
N LYS A 69 -17.34 -39.36 -13.92
CA LYS A 69 -16.20 -38.87 -14.71
C LYS A 69 -16.72 -38.35 -16.06
N ASP A 70 -15.96 -37.47 -16.70
CA ASP A 70 -16.34 -36.90 -17.99
C ASP A 70 -16.52 -38.02 -19.04
N GLY A 71 -17.59 -37.92 -19.84
CA GLY A 71 -17.94 -38.90 -20.87
C GLY A 71 -18.44 -40.27 -20.38
N ALA A 72 -18.61 -40.52 -19.07
CA ALA A 72 -19.11 -41.82 -18.57
C ALA A 72 -20.56 -42.12 -18.95
N PHE A 73 -21.41 -41.08 -19.00
CA PHE A 73 -22.77 -41.12 -19.52
C PHE A 73 -23.22 -39.73 -19.96
N ALA A 74 -24.40 -39.62 -20.57
CA ALA A 74 -24.91 -38.35 -21.08
C ALA A 74 -25.25 -37.37 -19.94
N PHE A 75 -24.69 -36.16 -20.00
CA PHE A 75 -25.06 -35.08 -19.09
C PHE A 75 -26.55 -34.73 -19.21
N PRO A 76 -27.22 -34.34 -18.10
CA PRO A 76 -28.59 -33.83 -18.17
C PRO A 76 -28.68 -32.66 -19.16
N PRO A 77 -29.61 -32.68 -20.14
CA PRO A 77 -29.66 -31.68 -21.20
C PRO A 77 -30.17 -30.31 -20.71
N VAL A 78 -30.89 -30.29 -19.59
CA VAL A 78 -31.46 -29.09 -18.97
C VAL A 78 -31.15 -29.04 -17.48
N LEU A 79 -31.16 -27.84 -16.89
CA LEU A 79 -30.79 -27.62 -15.48
C LEU A 79 -31.79 -28.26 -14.53
N SER A 80 -33.10 -28.21 -14.83
CA SER A 80 -34.13 -28.89 -14.02
C SER A 80 -33.87 -30.39 -13.85
N ALA A 81 -33.24 -31.03 -14.83
CA ALA A 81 -32.90 -32.45 -14.81
C ALA A 81 -31.63 -32.78 -14.02
N THR A 82 -30.89 -31.79 -13.51
CA THR A 82 -29.67 -32.01 -12.70
C THR A 82 -29.96 -32.35 -11.24
N GLY A 83 -31.17 -32.05 -10.76
CA GLY A 83 -31.52 -32.16 -9.35
C GLY A 83 -30.88 -31.10 -8.45
N ALA A 84 -30.28 -30.03 -8.98
CA ALA A 84 -29.68 -28.97 -8.17
C ALA A 84 -30.72 -28.06 -7.47
N PHE A 85 -31.88 -27.83 -8.11
CA PHE A 85 -32.92 -26.94 -7.63
C PHE A 85 -34.27 -27.64 -7.59
N ARG A 86 -35.04 -27.39 -6.53
CA ARG A 86 -36.45 -27.81 -6.45
C ARG A 86 -37.39 -26.81 -7.12
N ASP A 87 -36.96 -25.55 -7.22
CA ASP A 87 -37.69 -24.49 -7.89
C ASP A 87 -36.71 -23.57 -8.61
N LEU A 88 -36.81 -23.53 -9.94
CA LEU A 88 -35.98 -22.68 -10.79
C LEU A 88 -36.42 -21.23 -10.78
N GLN A 89 -37.70 -20.91 -10.55
CA GLN A 89 -38.16 -19.52 -10.53
C GLN A 89 -37.55 -18.76 -9.36
N THR A 90 -37.48 -19.39 -8.18
CA THR A 90 -36.87 -18.80 -6.98
C THR A 90 -35.41 -19.18 -6.78
N LEU A 91 -34.86 -20.06 -7.64
CA LEU A 91 -33.54 -20.69 -7.48
C LEU A 91 -33.39 -21.38 -6.11
N THR A 92 -34.48 -21.98 -5.64
CA THR A 92 -34.46 -22.69 -4.36
C THR A 92 -33.74 -24.03 -4.53
N PRO A 93 -32.59 -24.25 -3.86
CA PRO A 93 -31.82 -25.47 -4.00
C PRO A 93 -32.56 -26.68 -3.42
N VAL A 94 -32.21 -27.90 -3.85
CA VAL A 94 -32.65 -29.11 -3.14
C VAL A 94 -31.98 -29.21 -1.77
N ASP A 95 -32.57 -29.98 -0.87
CA ASP A 95 -32.00 -30.20 0.45
C ASP A 95 -30.61 -30.88 0.33
N GLY A 96 -29.67 -30.47 1.19
CA GLY A 96 -28.29 -30.94 1.15
C GLY A 96 -27.32 -30.04 0.38
N LEU A 97 -27.82 -29.12 -0.45
CA LEU A 97 -26.98 -28.03 -1.01
C LEU A 97 -26.79 -26.93 0.03
N ILE A 98 -25.55 -26.73 0.44
CA ILE A 98 -25.18 -25.72 1.44
C ILE A 98 -24.81 -24.43 0.71
N PRO A 99 -25.55 -23.32 0.90
CA PRO A 99 -25.19 -22.03 0.33
C PRO A 99 -23.95 -21.46 1.00
N PHE A 100 -23.10 -20.77 0.22
CA PHE A 100 -21.92 -20.09 0.75
C PHE A 100 -21.56 -18.87 -0.09
N THR A 101 -20.72 -18.00 0.48
CA THR A 101 -20.11 -16.88 -0.23
C THR A 101 -18.58 -16.90 -0.05
N VAL A 102 -17.89 -16.08 -0.84
CA VAL A 102 -16.45 -15.87 -0.74
C VAL A 102 -16.19 -14.40 -0.43
N ASN A 103 -15.26 -14.15 0.50
CA ASN A 103 -14.93 -12.78 0.92
C ASN A 103 -14.39 -11.90 -0.22
N SER A 104 -13.62 -12.48 -1.15
CA SER A 104 -13.12 -11.78 -2.34
C SER A 104 -13.48 -12.57 -3.60
N PRO A 105 -14.52 -12.14 -4.35
CA PRO A 105 -14.99 -12.91 -5.50
C PRO A 105 -14.10 -12.73 -6.73
N LEU A 106 -13.93 -13.83 -7.49
CA LEU A 106 -13.42 -13.79 -8.87
C LEU A 106 -14.27 -12.82 -9.71
N TRP A 107 -13.60 -11.93 -10.44
CA TRP A 107 -14.17 -11.05 -11.45
C TRP A 107 -14.70 -11.84 -12.63
N SER A 108 -15.88 -11.46 -13.13
CA SER A 108 -16.53 -12.18 -14.25
C SER A 108 -17.36 -11.17 -15.05
N ASP A 109 -16.70 -10.09 -15.49
CA ASP A 109 -17.31 -9.01 -16.28
C ASP A 109 -18.60 -8.44 -15.64
N GLY A 110 -18.55 -8.18 -14.32
CA GLY A 110 -19.68 -7.63 -13.57
C GLY A 110 -20.76 -8.63 -13.16
N ALA A 111 -20.65 -9.92 -13.51
CA ALA A 111 -21.65 -10.91 -13.12
C ALA A 111 -21.70 -11.16 -11.61
N ILE A 112 -22.91 -11.06 -11.06
CA ILE A 112 -23.29 -11.38 -9.68
C ILE A 112 -23.40 -12.89 -9.55
N LYS A 113 -22.94 -13.44 -8.42
CA LYS A 113 -22.76 -14.89 -8.27
C LYS A 113 -23.35 -15.41 -6.97
N SER A 114 -24.23 -16.40 -7.09
CA SER A 114 -24.71 -17.24 -5.98
C SER A 114 -24.06 -18.62 -6.05
N ARG A 115 -23.79 -19.24 -4.90
CA ARG A 115 -23.01 -20.49 -4.82
C ARG A 115 -23.60 -21.47 -3.81
N TRP A 116 -23.52 -22.74 -4.16
CA TRP A 116 -23.85 -23.86 -3.29
C TRP A 116 -22.83 -24.98 -3.44
N MET A 117 -22.68 -25.79 -2.40
CA MET A 117 -21.93 -27.04 -2.45
C MET A 117 -22.80 -28.21 -2.00
N ALA A 118 -22.79 -29.29 -2.76
CA ALA A 118 -23.35 -30.58 -2.39
C ALA A 118 -22.19 -31.51 -2.02
N VAL A 119 -21.92 -31.66 -0.72
CA VAL A 119 -20.90 -32.59 -0.21
C VAL A 119 -21.59 -33.92 0.13
N PRO A 120 -21.18 -35.04 -0.49
CA PRO A 120 -21.88 -36.31 -0.33
C PRO A 120 -21.87 -36.80 1.11
N ASN A 121 -23.03 -37.26 1.60
CA ASN A 121 -23.18 -37.91 2.90
C ASN A 121 -24.46 -38.75 2.95
N ASP A 122 -24.46 -39.80 3.77
CA ASP A 122 -25.63 -40.66 4.03
C ASP A 122 -26.39 -40.30 5.33
N GLY A 123 -25.92 -39.28 6.05
CA GLY A 123 -26.46 -38.83 7.33
C GLY A 123 -25.44 -38.99 8.46
N PRO A 124 -25.73 -38.52 9.68
CA PRO A 124 -24.84 -38.74 10.81
C PRO A 124 -24.87 -40.21 11.28
N PRO A 125 -23.76 -40.75 11.83
CA PRO A 125 -22.47 -40.09 12.04
C PRO A 125 -21.62 -40.02 10.76
N TYR A 126 -21.01 -38.85 10.52
CA TYR A 126 -20.21 -38.63 9.32
C TYR A 126 -18.82 -39.26 9.42
N THR A 127 -18.40 -39.94 8.36
CA THR A 127 -17.05 -40.49 8.22
C THR A 127 -16.09 -39.46 7.62
N ALA A 128 -14.78 -39.67 7.76
CA ALA A 128 -13.77 -38.80 7.14
C ALA A 128 -13.89 -38.72 5.60
N ALA A 129 -14.48 -39.73 4.95
CA ALA A 129 -14.73 -39.75 3.51
C ALA A 129 -15.89 -38.82 3.09
N GLU A 130 -16.75 -38.43 4.03
CA GLU A 130 -17.91 -37.54 3.83
C GLU A 130 -17.66 -36.13 4.38
N GLN A 131 -16.39 -35.82 4.66
CA GLN A 131 -15.95 -34.55 5.22
C GLN A 131 -14.91 -33.92 4.30
N ILE A 132 -14.91 -32.60 4.27
CA ILE A 132 -13.88 -31.80 3.61
C ILE A 132 -12.61 -31.91 4.44
N ALA A 133 -11.51 -32.32 3.81
CA ALA A 133 -10.18 -32.24 4.41
C ALA A 133 -9.80 -30.75 4.50
N PHE A 134 -10.06 -30.18 5.67
CA PHE A 134 -9.82 -28.78 5.98
C PHE A 134 -8.33 -28.52 6.12
N ALA A 135 -7.89 -27.39 5.59
CA ALA A 135 -6.54 -26.88 5.76
C ALA A 135 -6.60 -25.42 6.23
N PRO A 136 -5.93 -25.03 7.33
CA PRO A 136 -5.94 -23.65 7.81
C PRO A 136 -5.31 -22.68 6.80
N VAL A 137 -4.38 -23.18 5.98
CA VAL A 137 -3.70 -22.46 4.91
C VAL A 137 -3.73 -23.31 3.63
N GLY A 138 -3.92 -22.66 2.49
CA GLY A 138 -3.91 -23.32 1.19
C GLY A 138 -5.27 -23.90 0.79
N GLU A 139 -5.22 -24.89 -0.08
CA GLU A 139 -6.37 -25.52 -0.72
C GLU A 139 -6.98 -26.60 0.18
N TRP A 140 -8.31 -26.67 0.22
CA TRP A 140 -9.01 -27.81 0.82
C TRP A 140 -9.12 -28.96 -0.18
N THR A 141 -9.30 -30.18 0.34
CA THR A 141 -9.64 -31.35 -0.48
C THR A 141 -11.05 -31.80 -0.16
N PHE A 142 -11.83 -32.08 -1.20
CA PHE A 142 -13.25 -32.42 -1.09
C PHE A 142 -13.48 -33.91 -1.35
N PRO A 143 -14.53 -34.52 -0.77
CA PRO A 143 -14.96 -35.86 -1.16
C PRO A 143 -15.27 -35.97 -2.65
N ASN A 144 -14.92 -37.10 -3.27
CA ASN A 144 -15.34 -37.41 -4.63
C ASN A 144 -16.87 -37.50 -4.68
N GLY A 145 -17.47 -36.98 -5.75
CA GLY A 145 -18.93 -36.79 -5.81
C GLY A 145 -19.40 -35.42 -5.37
N THR A 146 -18.52 -34.58 -4.80
CA THR A 146 -18.88 -33.19 -4.48
C THR A 146 -19.23 -32.41 -5.74
N VAL A 147 -20.35 -31.68 -5.72
CA VAL A 147 -20.78 -30.80 -6.80
C VAL A 147 -20.90 -29.37 -6.29
N PHE A 148 -20.20 -28.44 -6.95
CA PHE A 148 -20.37 -27.01 -6.72
C PHE A 148 -21.30 -26.44 -7.78
N VAL A 149 -22.34 -25.75 -7.32
CA VAL A 149 -23.30 -25.06 -8.19
C VAL A 149 -23.04 -23.57 -8.09
N LYS A 150 -22.88 -22.91 -9.23
CA LYS A 150 -22.63 -21.47 -9.29
C LYS A 150 -23.57 -20.84 -10.30
N HIS A 151 -24.41 -19.92 -9.83
CA HIS A 151 -25.37 -19.20 -10.67
C HIS A 151 -24.88 -17.78 -10.93
N PHE A 152 -25.02 -17.32 -12.17
CA PHE A 152 -24.52 -16.03 -12.64
C PHE A 152 -25.67 -15.18 -13.19
N GLU A 153 -25.75 -13.95 -12.70
CA GLU A 153 -26.70 -12.94 -13.17
C GLU A 153 -25.94 -11.67 -13.55
N LEU A 154 -26.48 -10.90 -14.50
CA LEU A 154 -25.94 -9.60 -14.89
C LEU A 154 -27.03 -8.54 -14.74
N THR A 155 -26.68 -7.40 -14.13
CA THR A 155 -27.54 -6.21 -14.15
C THR A 155 -27.62 -5.68 -15.59
N VAL A 156 -28.81 -5.66 -16.17
CA VAL A 156 -29.07 -5.22 -17.55
C VAL A 156 -29.75 -3.86 -17.62
N ASP A 157 -30.30 -3.36 -16.51
CA ASP A 157 -30.69 -1.96 -16.35
C ASP A 157 -30.13 -1.45 -15.02
N GLU A 158 -29.12 -0.58 -15.10
CA GLU A 158 -28.44 -0.02 -13.93
C GLU A 158 -29.32 0.99 -13.17
N VAL A 159 -30.37 1.53 -13.81
CA VAL A 159 -31.31 2.48 -13.18
C VAL A 159 -32.33 1.73 -12.31
N THR A 160 -32.89 0.64 -12.82
CA THR A 160 -33.90 -0.16 -12.09
C THR A 160 -33.29 -1.27 -11.24
N GLY A 161 -32.06 -1.68 -11.56
CA GLY A 161 -31.41 -2.85 -10.97
C GLY A 161 -31.89 -4.18 -11.57
N GLU A 162 -32.62 -4.16 -12.69
CA GLU A 162 -33.09 -5.36 -13.38
C GLU A 162 -31.93 -6.28 -13.74
N ARG A 163 -32.12 -7.59 -13.54
CA ARG A 163 -31.10 -8.61 -13.79
C ARG A 163 -31.56 -9.64 -14.80
N LYS A 164 -30.62 -10.08 -15.63
CA LYS A 164 -30.74 -11.22 -16.53
C LYS A 164 -29.97 -12.41 -15.97
N ARG A 165 -30.60 -13.59 -15.93
CA ARG A 165 -29.92 -14.85 -15.66
C ARG A 165 -29.07 -15.24 -16.86
N LEU A 166 -27.80 -15.52 -16.63
CA LEU A 166 -26.86 -15.88 -17.68
C LEU A 166 -26.67 -17.39 -17.73
N GLU A 167 -26.01 -17.92 -16.70
CA GLU A 167 -25.64 -19.33 -16.63
C GLU A 167 -25.77 -19.90 -15.21
N THR A 168 -25.97 -21.21 -15.15
CA THR A 168 -25.65 -22.00 -13.97
C THR A 168 -24.56 -22.99 -14.34
N ARG A 169 -23.43 -22.94 -13.62
CA ARG A 169 -22.29 -23.83 -13.82
C ARG A 169 -22.20 -24.86 -12.71
N LEU A 170 -22.01 -26.11 -13.09
CA LEU A 170 -21.74 -27.22 -12.16
C LEU A 170 -20.28 -27.62 -12.32
N LEU A 171 -19.53 -27.56 -11.23
CA LEU A 171 -18.18 -28.14 -11.13
C LEU A 171 -18.27 -29.41 -10.31
N VAL A 172 -17.93 -30.54 -10.92
CA VAL A 172 -18.09 -31.86 -10.31
C VAL A 172 -16.73 -32.45 -10.00
N ARG A 173 -16.49 -32.84 -8.75
CA ARG A 173 -15.31 -33.61 -8.36
C ARG A 173 -15.52 -35.07 -8.73
N ASN A 174 -14.74 -35.54 -9.69
CA ASN A 174 -14.90 -36.86 -10.28
C ASN A 174 -14.40 -37.98 -9.33
N SER A 175 -14.65 -39.22 -9.71
CA SER A 175 -14.27 -40.44 -8.97
C SER A 175 -12.75 -40.64 -8.84
N GLU A 176 -11.95 -39.92 -9.63
CA GLU A 176 -10.48 -39.96 -9.66
C GLU A 176 -9.86 -38.78 -8.88
N GLY A 177 -10.68 -37.90 -8.29
CA GLY A 177 -10.22 -36.73 -7.54
C GLY A 177 -9.85 -35.50 -8.37
N ALA A 178 -10.04 -35.53 -9.70
CA ALA A 178 -10.01 -34.35 -10.57
C ALA A 178 -11.40 -33.70 -10.64
N VAL A 179 -11.59 -32.71 -11.52
CA VAL A 179 -12.91 -32.10 -11.75
C VAL A 179 -13.23 -31.99 -13.24
N TYR A 180 -14.51 -31.86 -13.56
CA TYR A 180 -14.98 -31.33 -14.83
C TYR A 180 -16.06 -30.27 -14.57
N GLY A 181 -16.21 -29.33 -15.51
CA GLY A 181 -17.22 -28.28 -15.46
C GLY A 181 -18.25 -28.45 -16.57
N VAL A 182 -19.52 -28.13 -16.29
CA VAL A 182 -20.57 -28.00 -17.31
C VAL A 182 -21.34 -26.69 -17.12
N THR A 183 -21.75 -26.08 -18.22
CA THR A 183 -22.40 -24.77 -18.25
C THR A 183 -23.80 -24.92 -18.82
N TYR A 184 -24.81 -24.49 -18.06
CA TYR A 184 -26.21 -24.39 -18.50
C TYR A 184 -26.55 -22.93 -18.75
N LYS A 185 -26.92 -22.57 -19.98
CA LYS A 185 -27.33 -21.20 -20.36
C LYS A 185 -28.83 -21.03 -20.12
N TRP A 186 -29.22 -20.00 -19.39
CA TRP A 186 -30.63 -19.72 -19.13
C TRP A 186 -31.39 -19.29 -20.39
N ARG A 187 -32.64 -19.77 -20.49
CA ARG A 187 -33.60 -19.31 -21.50
C ARG A 187 -34.09 -17.91 -21.16
N GLY A 188 -34.52 -17.16 -22.18
CA GLY A 188 -34.95 -15.77 -22.02
C GLY A 188 -36.18 -15.58 -21.13
N ASP A 189 -36.98 -16.63 -20.94
CA ASP A 189 -38.17 -16.64 -20.07
C ASP A 189 -37.86 -17.11 -18.64
N ASN A 190 -36.60 -17.43 -18.33
CA ASN A 190 -36.16 -17.99 -17.05
C ASN A 190 -36.86 -19.30 -16.65
N SER A 191 -37.46 -20.03 -17.59
CA SER A 191 -38.15 -21.30 -17.30
C SER A 191 -37.18 -22.44 -16.96
N ASP A 192 -36.05 -22.48 -17.66
CA ASP A 192 -34.98 -23.47 -17.48
C ASP A 192 -33.66 -22.95 -18.08
N ALA A 193 -32.61 -23.77 -18.03
CA ALA A 193 -31.34 -23.52 -18.69
C ALA A 193 -30.86 -24.76 -19.46
N ASP A 194 -30.35 -24.55 -20.67
CA ASP A 194 -29.92 -25.60 -21.59
C ASP A 194 -28.40 -25.84 -21.50
N LEU A 195 -27.99 -27.11 -21.49
CA LEU A 195 -26.58 -27.50 -21.48
C LEU A 195 -25.87 -26.98 -22.75
N LEU A 196 -24.79 -26.22 -22.57
CA LEU A 196 -23.94 -25.80 -23.69
C LEU A 196 -22.99 -26.92 -24.13
N PRO A 197 -22.91 -27.25 -25.43
CA PRO A 197 -21.98 -28.26 -25.94
C PRO A 197 -20.52 -27.76 -26.00
N GLY A 198 -20.32 -26.43 -25.98
CA GLY A 198 -19.03 -25.75 -26.06
C GLY A 198 -19.11 -24.33 -25.53
N GLY A 199 -18.06 -23.54 -25.75
CA GLY A 199 -18.04 -22.12 -25.36
C GLY A 199 -18.96 -21.30 -26.27
N LEU A 200 -19.47 -20.19 -25.74
CA LEU A 200 -20.35 -19.28 -26.45
C LEU A 200 -20.07 -17.85 -26.02
N ASP A 201 -20.12 -16.92 -26.96
CA ASP A 201 -20.19 -15.49 -26.67
C ASP A 201 -21.59 -14.96 -26.93
N GLU A 202 -22.05 -14.07 -26.08
CA GLU A 202 -23.32 -13.37 -26.23
C GLU A 202 -23.15 -11.87 -26.05
N GLU A 203 -23.75 -11.11 -26.95
CA GLU A 203 -23.89 -9.66 -26.81
C GLU A 203 -25.16 -9.34 -26.03
N ILE A 204 -25.00 -8.58 -24.94
CA ILE A 204 -26.08 -8.25 -24.01
C ILE A 204 -26.20 -6.73 -23.95
N ALA A 205 -27.38 -6.22 -24.27
CA ALA A 205 -27.69 -4.81 -24.08
C ALA A 205 -27.83 -4.51 -22.58
N VAL A 206 -27.07 -3.53 -22.10
CA VAL A 206 -27.10 -3.01 -20.73
C VAL A 206 -27.46 -1.52 -20.80
N LYS A 207 -28.56 -1.15 -20.16
CA LYS A 207 -28.93 0.25 -19.99
C LYS A 207 -28.16 0.83 -18.80
N THR A 208 -27.41 1.89 -19.08
CA THR A 208 -26.51 2.52 -18.11
C THR A 208 -27.26 3.49 -17.19
N LEU A 209 -26.62 3.90 -16.10
CA LEU A 209 -27.14 4.94 -15.20
C LEU A 209 -27.46 6.28 -15.92
N SER A 210 -26.76 6.59 -17.02
CA SER A 210 -27.03 7.78 -17.82
C SER A 210 -28.24 7.65 -18.77
N GLY A 211 -28.87 6.47 -18.82
CA GLY A 211 -29.95 6.14 -19.75
C GLY A 211 -29.48 5.72 -21.14
N ALA A 212 -28.17 5.67 -21.39
CA ALA A 212 -27.62 5.15 -22.65
C ALA A 212 -27.67 3.61 -22.67
N THR A 213 -27.51 3.00 -23.84
CA THR A 213 -27.36 1.53 -23.97
C THR A 213 -25.94 1.18 -24.37
N ARG A 214 -25.33 0.27 -23.62
CA ARG A 214 -24.03 -0.34 -23.88
C ARG A 214 -24.24 -1.79 -24.31
N ILE A 215 -23.51 -2.26 -25.33
CA ILE A 215 -23.42 -3.69 -25.61
C ILE A 215 -22.28 -4.29 -24.79
N GLN A 216 -22.60 -5.26 -23.95
CA GLN A 216 -21.64 -6.06 -23.20
C GLN A 216 -21.50 -7.44 -23.83
N ARG A 217 -20.30 -7.80 -24.25
CA ARG A 217 -19.98 -9.20 -24.54
C ARG A 217 -19.84 -9.99 -23.24
N TYR A 218 -20.49 -11.14 -23.15
CA TYR A 218 -20.33 -12.12 -22.08
C TYR A 218 -19.89 -13.45 -22.67
N THR A 219 -18.86 -14.07 -22.08
CA THR A 219 -18.31 -15.34 -22.54
C THR A 219 -18.73 -16.47 -21.59
N TYR A 220 -19.50 -17.43 -22.11
CA TYR A 220 -19.77 -18.71 -21.48
C TYR A 220 -18.61 -19.66 -21.78
N PRO A 221 -17.87 -20.14 -20.77
CA PRO A 221 -16.72 -21.02 -21.01
C PRO A 221 -17.17 -22.42 -21.42
N SER A 222 -16.40 -23.02 -22.31
CA SER A 222 -16.51 -24.45 -22.63
C SER A 222 -16.07 -25.32 -21.44
N ARG A 223 -16.29 -26.64 -21.56
CA ARG A 223 -15.78 -27.61 -20.60
C ARG A 223 -14.25 -27.56 -20.47
N THR A 224 -13.55 -27.39 -21.61
CA THR A 224 -12.08 -27.29 -21.64
C THR A 224 -11.60 -25.98 -21.02
N ASP A 225 -12.28 -24.87 -21.28
CA ASP A 225 -11.93 -23.56 -20.71
C ASP A 225 -12.01 -23.56 -19.19
N CYS A 226 -12.97 -24.29 -18.61
CA CYS A 226 -13.08 -24.44 -17.15
C CYS A 226 -11.78 -25.00 -16.54
N LEU A 227 -11.14 -25.96 -17.21
CA LEU A 227 -9.92 -26.62 -16.71
C LEU A 227 -8.67 -25.77 -16.81
N PHE A 228 -8.70 -24.64 -17.53
CA PHE A 228 -7.61 -23.68 -17.52
C PHE A 228 -7.39 -23.11 -16.11
N CYS A 229 -8.49 -22.70 -15.46
CA CYS A 229 -8.48 -22.23 -14.08
C CYS A 229 -8.55 -23.40 -13.07
N HIS A 230 -9.39 -24.40 -13.34
CA HIS A 230 -9.61 -25.56 -12.47
C HIS A 230 -8.57 -26.66 -12.74
N ASN A 231 -7.29 -26.32 -12.55
CA ASN A 231 -6.15 -27.19 -12.85
C ASN A 231 -5.61 -27.93 -11.61
N GLN A 232 -4.70 -28.89 -11.85
CA GLN A 232 -4.10 -29.72 -10.80
C GLN A 232 -3.31 -28.91 -9.78
N GLN A 233 -2.52 -27.92 -10.21
CA GLN A 233 -1.67 -27.11 -9.33
C GLN A 233 -2.49 -26.27 -8.35
N ALA A 234 -3.68 -25.84 -8.75
CA ALA A 234 -4.64 -25.15 -7.91
C ALA A 234 -5.55 -26.09 -7.09
N ASN A 235 -5.28 -27.40 -7.10
CA ASN A 235 -6.09 -28.46 -6.49
C ASN A 235 -7.55 -28.49 -6.99
N TYR A 236 -7.77 -28.08 -8.24
CA TYR A 236 -9.03 -28.09 -8.97
C TYR A 236 -10.15 -27.19 -8.43
N VAL A 237 -10.46 -27.18 -7.13
CA VAL A 237 -11.57 -26.40 -6.57
C VAL A 237 -11.10 -25.01 -6.15
N LEU A 238 -11.77 -23.98 -6.69
CA LEU A 238 -11.43 -22.57 -6.47
C LEU A 238 -12.51 -21.88 -5.64
N GLY A 239 -12.11 -20.97 -4.75
CA GLY A 239 -13.01 -20.19 -3.90
C GLY A 239 -13.07 -20.72 -2.47
N PRO A 240 -13.67 -21.89 -2.18
CA PRO A 240 -13.70 -22.49 -0.85
C PRO A 240 -12.30 -22.79 -0.28
N LYS A 241 -11.79 -21.84 0.51
CA LYS A 241 -10.55 -21.92 1.29
C LYS A 241 -10.77 -21.17 2.60
N THR A 242 -9.93 -21.41 3.60
CA THR A 242 -10.05 -20.82 4.93
C THR A 242 -10.18 -19.30 4.90
N HIS A 243 -9.31 -18.58 4.19
CA HIS A 243 -9.38 -17.11 4.16
C HIS A 243 -10.58 -16.56 3.37
N GLN A 244 -11.12 -17.32 2.42
CA GLN A 244 -12.28 -16.92 1.63
C GLN A 244 -13.60 -17.18 2.37
N LEU A 245 -13.64 -18.18 3.24
CA LEU A 245 -14.84 -18.55 4.02
C LEU A 245 -14.77 -18.10 5.48
N ASN A 246 -13.62 -17.61 5.98
CA ASN A 246 -13.55 -16.97 7.30
C ASN A 246 -14.26 -15.61 7.25
N GLY A 247 -15.56 -15.60 7.45
CA GLY A 247 -16.40 -14.43 7.34
C GLY A 247 -17.88 -14.79 7.42
N ASP A 248 -18.68 -13.78 7.74
CA ASP A 248 -20.09 -13.97 8.02
C ASP A 248 -20.92 -14.18 6.75
N PHE A 249 -21.92 -15.04 6.85
CA PHE A 249 -22.92 -15.27 5.81
C PHE A 249 -24.30 -15.43 6.43
N THR A 250 -25.30 -14.79 5.82
CA THR A 250 -26.69 -14.94 6.23
C THR A 250 -27.30 -16.13 5.49
N TYR A 251 -27.65 -17.16 6.24
CA TYR A 251 -28.21 -18.39 5.68
C TYR A 251 -29.71 -18.22 5.38
N PRO A 252 -30.14 -18.33 4.10
CA PRO A 252 -31.53 -18.03 3.72
C PRO A 252 -32.59 -18.87 4.43
N SER A 253 -32.29 -20.13 4.75
CA SER A 253 -33.25 -21.06 5.36
C SER A 253 -33.54 -20.76 6.84
N THR A 254 -32.59 -20.16 7.56
CA THR A 254 -32.72 -19.85 9.00
C THR A 254 -32.85 -18.35 9.27
N GLY A 255 -32.44 -17.51 8.31
CA GLY A 255 -32.31 -16.07 8.48
C GLY A 255 -31.15 -15.66 9.40
N ARG A 256 -30.33 -16.59 9.87
CA ARG A 256 -29.24 -16.34 10.83
C ARG A 256 -27.95 -15.98 10.09
N THR A 257 -27.20 -15.04 10.67
CA THR A 257 -25.85 -14.68 10.23
C THR A 257 -24.83 -15.33 11.16
N ASP A 258 -23.87 -16.05 10.59
CA ASP A 258 -22.81 -16.69 11.34
C ASP A 258 -21.54 -16.78 10.49
N ASN A 259 -20.39 -16.96 11.13
CA ASN A 259 -19.15 -17.25 10.43
C ASN A 259 -19.28 -18.58 9.68
N GLN A 260 -18.97 -18.61 8.38
CA GLN A 260 -19.17 -19.81 7.59
C GLN A 260 -18.31 -20.98 8.08
N LEU A 261 -17.06 -20.77 8.51
CA LEU A 261 -16.22 -21.85 9.05
C LEU A 261 -16.80 -22.45 10.33
N ARG A 262 -17.37 -21.60 11.20
CA ARG A 262 -18.07 -22.02 12.42
C ARG A 262 -19.29 -22.87 12.10
N THR A 263 -20.14 -22.39 11.19
CA THR A 263 -21.31 -23.15 10.73
C THR A 263 -20.90 -24.48 10.08
N LEU A 264 -19.94 -24.49 9.15
CA LEU A 264 -19.51 -25.72 8.48
C LEU A 264 -18.87 -26.74 9.44
N SER A 265 -18.19 -26.26 10.50
CA SER A 265 -17.67 -27.12 11.57
C SER A 265 -18.79 -27.76 12.39
N HIS A 266 -19.80 -26.97 12.79
CA HIS A 266 -20.99 -27.46 13.50
C HIS A 266 -21.76 -28.51 12.68
N LEU A 267 -21.86 -28.31 11.37
CA LEU A 267 -22.45 -29.29 10.45
C LEU A 267 -21.61 -30.57 10.27
N GLY A 268 -20.47 -30.69 10.96
CA GLY A 268 -19.52 -31.78 10.82
C GLY A 268 -18.91 -31.88 9.43
N LEU A 269 -18.87 -30.79 8.65
CA LEU A 269 -18.43 -30.79 7.25
C LEU A 269 -16.92 -30.68 7.09
N LEU A 270 -16.21 -30.21 8.11
CA LEU A 270 -14.77 -29.97 8.10
C LEU A 270 -14.04 -31.02 8.96
N ASN A 271 -12.93 -31.55 8.44
CA ASN A 271 -12.05 -32.48 9.14
C ASN A 271 -10.56 -32.12 8.93
N PRO A 272 -9.79 -31.83 9.99
CA PRO A 272 -10.27 -31.63 11.36
C PRO A 272 -11.17 -30.40 11.44
N ALA A 273 -12.14 -30.41 12.36
CA ALA A 273 -12.96 -29.23 12.62
C ALA A 273 -12.11 -28.17 13.34
N PRO A 274 -11.99 -26.93 12.83
CA PRO A 274 -11.32 -25.85 13.56
C PRO A 274 -12.06 -25.52 14.87
N SER A 275 -11.30 -25.18 15.91
CA SER A 275 -11.89 -24.67 17.17
C SER A 275 -12.35 -23.22 17.01
N GLU A 276 -13.35 -22.82 17.80
CA GLU A 276 -13.82 -21.41 17.85
C GLU A 276 -12.66 -20.43 18.08
N GLU A 277 -11.72 -20.78 18.96
CA GLU A 277 -10.52 -19.96 19.23
C GLU A 277 -9.62 -19.80 18.00
N SER A 278 -9.47 -20.86 17.20
CA SER A 278 -8.62 -20.82 16.00
C SER A 278 -9.19 -19.94 14.89
N LEU A 279 -10.51 -19.76 14.81
CA LEU A 279 -11.16 -18.96 13.75
C LEU A 279 -10.70 -17.50 13.75
N ALA A 280 -10.48 -16.93 14.94
CA ALA A 280 -9.99 -15.57 15.09
C ALA A 280 -8.53 -15.39 14.62
N THR A 281 -7.76 -16.49 14.53
CA THR A 281 -6.34 -16.47 14.15
C THR A 281 -6.11 -16.63 12.65
N TYR A 282 -7.10 -17.16 11.92
CA TYR A 282 -6.96 -17.37 10.47
C TYR A 282 -7.09 -16.06 9.71
N LEU A 283 -6.18 -15.83 8.76
CA LEU A 283 -6.29 -14.66 7.89
C LEU A 283 -7.62 -14.70 7.12
N ARG A 284 -8.21 -13.51 6.93
CA ARG A 284 -9.47 -13.31 6.21
C ARG A 284 -9.21 -12.49 4.96
N SER A 285 -9.67 -12.96 3.80
CA SER A 285 -9.75 -12.12 2.61
C SER A 285 -10.80 -11.03 2.78
N VAL A 286 -10.66 -9.95 2.02
CA VAL A 286 -11.62 -8.85 2.00
C VAL A 286 -11.98 -8.49 0.56
N SER A 287 -13.17 -7.90 0.39
CA SER A 287 -13.56 -7.33 -0.90
C SER A 287 -12.60 -6.21 -1.28
N VAL A 288 -12.32 -6.09 -2.58
CA VAL A 288 -11.53 -4.98 -3.12
C VAL A 288 -12.20 -3.62 -2.87
N THR A 289 -13.51 -3.62 -2.64
CA THR A 289 -14.32 -2.44 -2.32
C THR A 289 -14.44 -2.13 -0.82
N ASN A 290 -13.85 -2.93 0.07
CA ASN A 290 -13.99 -2.69 1.50
C ASN A 290 -13.35 -1.33 1.87
N PRO A 291 -14.09 -0.33 2.36
CA PRO A 291 -13.54 1.00 2.61
C PRO A 291 -12.65 1.07 3.85
N THR A 292 -12.79 0.11 4.76
CA THR A 292 -12.06 0.06 6.05
C THR A 292 -10.84 -0.83 6.02
N ALA A 293 -10.71 -1.69 5.01
CA ALA A 293 -9.58 -2.59 4.90
C ALA A 293 -8.40 -1.91 4.19
N PRO A 294 -7.16 -2.17 4.62
CA PRO A 294 -5.96 -1.64 3.97
C PRO A 294 -5.88 -1.93 2.48
N VAL A 295 -5.34 -0.97 1.71
CA VAL A 295 -5.23 -1.10 0.25
C VAL A 295 -4.50 -2.39 -0.17
N GLN A 296 -3.41 -2.72 0.51
CA GLN A 296 -2.62 -3.93 0.24
C GLN A 296 -3.40 -5.21 0.55
N HIS A 297 -4.20 -5.22 1.63
CA HIS A 297 -5.07 -6.34 2.02
C HIS A 297 -6.14 -6.61 0.96
N ARG A 298 -6.81 -5.54 0.53
CA ARG A 298 -7.80 -5.57 -0.56
C ARG A 298 -7.19 -6.11 -1.84
N MET A 299 -6.04 -5.57 -2.24
CA MET A 299 -5.42 -5.93 -3.51
C MET A 299 -4.93 -7.38 -3.53
N ARG A 300 -4.31 -7.84 -2.45
CA ARG A 300 -3.84 -9.23 -2.38
C ARG A 300 -4.97 -10.25 -2.24
N SER A 301 -6.08 -9.90 -1.60
CA SER A 301 -7.29 -10.74 -1.62
C SER A 301 -7.82 -10.92 -3.04
N TRP A 302 -7.80 -9.83 -3.82
CA TRP A 302 -8.21 -9.85 -5.21
C TRP A 302 -7.24 -10.64 -6.10
N ILE A 303 -5.92 -10.45 -5.95
CA ILE A 303 -4.89 -11.21 -6.69
C ILE A 303 -5.02 -12.71 -6.40
N ASP A 304 -5.27 -13.10 -5.15
CA ASP A 304 -5.51 -14.51 -4.82
C ASP A 304 -6.72 -15.07 -5.56
N ALA A 305 -7.86 -14.36 -5.50
CA ALA A 305 -9.10 -14.79 -6.12
C ALA A 305 -9.05 -14.83 -7.66
N ASN A 306 -8.27 -13.94 -8.28
CA ASN A 306 -8.29 -13.71 -9.73
C ASN A 306 -7.07 -14.24 -10.48
N CYS A 307 -5.94 -14.46 -9.81
CA CYS A 307 -4.66 -14.75 -10.47
C CYS A 307 -3.98 -16.03 -9.95
N SER A 308 -4.11 -16.35 -8.64
CA SER A 308 -3.28 -17.37 -7.99
C SER A 308 -3.44 -18.79 -8.52
N HIS A 309 -4.54 -19.10 -9.20
CA HIS A 309 -4.76 -20.43 -9.78
C HIS A 309 -3.86 -20.69 -11.01
N CYS A 310 -3.37 -19.63 -11.67
CA CYS A 310 -2.38 -19.71 -12.74
C CYS A 310 -0.98 -19.28 -12.26
N HIS A 311 -0.91 -18.15 -11.53
CA HIS A 311 0.32 -17.57 -11.02
C HIS A 311 0.65 -18.12 -9.64
N ARG A 312 1.29 -19.29 -9.61
CA ARG A 312 1.76 -20.00 -8.41
C ARG A 312 2.91 -20.94 -8.79
N PRO A 313 3.70 -21.46 -7.83
CA PRO A 313 4.73 -22.45 -8.14
C PRO A 313 4.17 -23.65 -8.91
N GLY A 314 4.80 -23.95 -10.06
CA GLY A 314 4.40 -25.01 -10.98
C GLY A 314 3.17 -24.73 -11.85
N GLY A 315 2.48 -23.60 -11.65
CA GLY A 315 1.33 -23.18 -12.45
C GLY A 315 1.72 -22.69 -13.85
N PHE A 316 0.72 -22.51 -14.72
CA PHE A 316 0.91 -22.08 -16.11
C PHE A 316 1.31 -20.60 -16.25
N GLY A 317 0.97 -19.77 -15.26
CA GLY A 317 1.25 -18.33 -15.29
C GLY A 317 2.71 -18.05 -14.90
N PRO A 318 3.50 -17.35 -15.73
CA PRO A 318 4.88 -17.06 -15.37
C PRO A 318 4.96 -15.99 -14.26
N GLY A 319 5.98 -16.15 -13.42
CA GLY A 319 6.71 -15.03 -12.83
C GLY A 319 6.30 -14.48 -11.47
N TYR A 320 5.19 -14.90 -10.86
CA TYR A 320 4.92 -14.59 -9.46
C TYR A 320 3.96 -15.61 -8.81
N ASP A 321 3.88 -15.60 -7.48
CA ASP A 321 2.96 -16.42 -6.68
C ASP A 321 1.86 -15.55 -6.07
N GLY A 322 0.68 -15.56 -6.68
CA GLY A 322 -0.47 -14.75 -6.30
C GLY A 322 -1.24 -15.28 -5.09
N ARG A 323 -0.84 -16.39 -4.45
CA ARG A 323 -1.58 -16.97 -3.32
C ARG A 323 -1.61 -16.01 -2.12
N PHE A 324 -2.77 -15.90 -1.48
CA PHE A 324 -3.02 -14.96 -0.39
C PHE A 324 -2.04 -15.10 0.77
N TYR A 325 -1.69 -16.33 1.14
CA TYR A 325 -0.80 -16.62 2.28
C TYR A 325 0.70 -16.52 1.96
N THR A 326 1.10 -16.42 0.69
CA THR A 326 2.52 -16.29 0.35
C THR A 326 3.01 -14.89 0.76
N PRO A 327 3.95 -14.72 1.71
CA PRO A 327 4.43 -13.39 2.11
C PRO A 327 4.87 -12.56 0.90
N LEU A 328 4.66 -11.24 0.92
CA LEU A 328 4.79 -10.40 -0.28
C LEU A 328 6.18 -10.52 -0.92
N GLU A 329 7.20 -10.54 -0.09
CA GLU A 329 8.60 -10.68 -0.47
C GLU A 329 8.91 -12.03 -1.15
N ASN A 330 8.11 -13.05 -0.89
CA ASN A 330 8.23 -14.38 -1.50
C ASN A 330 7.32 -14.55 -2.72
N GLN A 331 6.46 -13.56 -3.03
CA GLN A 331 5.57 -13.65 -4.18
C GLN A 331 6.31 -13.42 -5.49
N ASN A 332 7.51 -12.83 -5.50
CA ASN A 332 8.16 -12.28 -6.72
C ASN A 332 7.25 -11.31 -7.50
N LEU A 333 6.28 -10.69 -6.81
CA LEU A 333 5.31 -9.77 -7.40
C LEU A 333 5.91 -8.37 -7.56
N ILE A 334 6.67 -7.93 -6.56
CA ILE A 334 7.22 -6.57 -6.46
C ILE A 334 8.45 -6.43 -7.37
N ASN A 335 8.72 -5.21 -7.85
CA ASN A 335 9.79 -4.79 -8.77
C ASN A 335 9.63 -5.22 -10.23
N THR A 336 8.91 -6.31 -10.52
CA THR A 336 8.64 -6.75 -11.90
C THR A 336 7.19 -6.55 -12.30
N TYR A 337 6.24 -7.10 -11.53
CA TYR A 337 4.81 -7.06 -11.88
C TYR A 337 4.10 -5.86 -11.25
N VAL A 338 4.51 -5.50 -10.04
CA VAL A 338 4.09 -4.28 -9.34
C VAL A 338 5.35 -3.48 -9.04
N LYS A 339 5.48 -2.30 -9.64
CA LYS A 339 6.55 -1.34 -9.36
C LYS A 339 5.96 -0.17 -8.61
N PHE A 340 6.25 -0.10 -7.32
CA PHE A 340 5.77 1.01 -6.51
C PHE A 340 6.24 2.34 -7.09
N ARG A 341 5.32 3.30 -7.14
CA ARG A 341 5.48 4.65 -7.69
C ARG A 341 5.81 4.70 -9.19
N ASP A 342 5.65 3.58 -9.89
CA ASP A 342 5.81 3.48 -11.34
C ASP A 342 4.64 2.69 -11.93
N LEU A 343 3.53 3.39 -12.16
CA LEU A 343 2.32 2.80 -12.74
C LEU A 343 2.56 2.33 -14.19
N ALA A 344 3.34 3.09 -14.96
CA ALA A 344 3.66 2.77 -16.35
C ALA A 344 4.49 1.48 -16.46
N GLY A 345 5.46 1.30 -15.56
CA GLY A 345 6.30 0.10 -15.50
C GLY A 345 5.70 -1.08 -14.73
N SER A 346 4.50 -0.95 -14.15
CA SER A 346 3.81 -2.03 -13.43
C SER A 346 3.03 -2.95 -14.37
N LEU A 347 3.62 -4.08 -14.76
CA LEU A 347 3.04 -5.02 -15.73
C LEU A 347 1.66 -5.56 -15.32
N LEU A 348 1.41 -5.78 -14.03
CA LEU A 348 0.12 -6.27 -13.56
C LEU A 348 -0.99 -5.26 -13.91
N TYR A 349 -0.75 -3.96 -13.66
CA TYR A 349 -1.69 -2.91 -14.05
C TYR A 349 -1.88 -2.85 -15.56
N GLN A 350 -0.78 -2.85 -16.34
CA GLN A 350 -0.86 -2.75 -17.80
C GLN A 350 -1.72 -3.89 -18.41
N ARG A 351 -1.54 -5.13 -17.94
CA ARG A 351 -2.25 -6.29 -18.48
C ARG A 351 -3.68 -6.43 -17.95
N ASP A 352 -3.92 -6.15 -16.67
CA ASP A 352 -5.26 -6.24 -16.08
C ASP A 352 -6.15 -5.05 -16.47
N ASN A 353 -5.56 -3.94 -16.94
CA ASN A 353 -6.28 -2.80 -17.51
C ASN A 353 -6.49 -2.89 -19.03
N ALA A 354 -5.94 -3.92 -19.69
CA ALA A 354 -6.08 -4.13 -21.14
C ALA A 354 -7.25 -5.07 -21.50
N LEU A 355 -7.78 -4.90 -22.71
CA LEU A 355 -8.83 -5.75 -23.33
C LEU A 355 -8.41 -6.36 -24.67
N ASP A 356 -7.22 -6.01 -25.17
CA ASP A 356 -6.61 -6.54 -26.39
C ASP A 356 -5.81 -7.83 -26.10
N GLU A 357 -4.86 -8.17 -26.96
CA GLU A 357 -4.00 -9.36 -26.83
C GLU A 357 -3.12 -9.35 -25.56
N LEU A 358 -2.92 -8.19 -24.93
CA LEU A 358 -2.16 -8.06 -23.69
C LEU A 358 -2.99 -8.38 -22.44
N LYS A 359 -4.30 -8.54 -22.57
CA LYS A 359 -5.20 -8.70 -21.43
C LYS A 359 -4.84 -9.88 -20.54
N MET A 360 -5.04 -9.69 -19.24
CA MET A 360 -5.05 -10.76 -18.25
C MET A 360 -6.35 -10.73 -17.43
N PRO A 361 -6.95 -11.90 -17.12
CA PRO A 361 -6.66 -13.20 -17.74
C PRO A 361 -6.96 -13.20 -19.26
N PRO A 362 -6.33 -14.09 -20.05
CA PRO A 362 -6.53 -14.16 -21.49
C PRO A 362 -7.90 -14.75 -21.87
N LEU A 363 -8.60 -15.34 -20.91
CA LEU A 363 -9.86 -16.05 -21.07
C LEU A 363 -10.99 -15.31 -20.34
N ALA A 364 -12.16 -15.22 -20.98
CA ALA A 364 -13.42 -14.75 -20.39
C ALA A 364 -13.32 -13.40 -19.64
N LYS A 365 -12.50 -12.48 -20.17
CA LYS A 365 -12.42 -11.09 -19.77
C LYS A 365 -12.75 -10.18 -20.95
N ASN A 366 -13.84 -9.46 -20.82
CA ASN A 366 -14.34 -8.49 -21.79
C ASN A 366 -14.52 -7.09 -21.18
N LEU A 367 -14.41 -6.96 -19.85
CA LEU A 367 -14.44 -5.70 -19.14
C LEU A 367 -13.28 -5.56 -18.16
N VAL A 368 -12.76 -4.34 -18.06
CA VAL A 368 -11.82 -3.96 -17.00
C VAL A 368 -12.57 -3.92 -15.67
N HIS A 369 -11.95 -4.49 -14.63
CA HIS A 369 -12.45 -4.36 -13.28
C HIS A 369 -11.99 -3.01 -12.69
N GLU A 370 -12.69 -1.93 -13.05
CA GLU A 370 -12.27 -0.56 -12.74
C GLU A 370 -12.00 -0.32 -11.26
N THR A 371 -12.83 -0.89 -10.37
CA THR A 371 -12.63 -0.73 -8.93
C THR A 371 -11.34 -1.40 -8.44
N ALA A 372 -11.01 -2.57 -8.98
CA ALA A 372 -9.76 -3.24 -8.67
C ALA A 372 -8.55 -2.49 -9.24
N MET A 373 -8.65 -1.98 -10.47
CA MET A 373 -7.59 -1.17 -11.09
C MET A 373 -7.37 0.15 -10.35
N SER A 374 -8.43 0.78 -9.83
CA SER A 374 -8.32 1.95 -8.95
C SER A 374 -7.60 1.61 -7.65
N THR A 375 -7.94 0.48 -7.02
CA THR A 375 -7.27 0.00 -5.80
C THR A 375 -5.81 -0.34 -6.07
N LEU A 376 -5.49 -0.92 -7.23
CA LEU A 376 -4.13 -1.21 -7.65
C LEU A 376 -3.32 0.07 -7.86
N ARG A 377 -3.89 1.10 -8.51
CA ARG A 377 -3.25 2.41 -8.66
C ARG A 377 -2.91 3.02 -7.31
N GLN A 378 -3.84 2.97 -6.35
CA GLN A 378 -3.61 3.44 -4.98
C GLN A 378 -2.47 2.68 -4.30
N TRP A 379 -2.47 1.34 -4.39
CA TRP A 379 -1.41 0.53 -3.79
C TRP A 379 -0.04 0.78 -4.43
N ILE A 380 0.01 0.95 -5.75
CA ILE A 380 1.23 1.32 -6.47
C ILE A 380 1.75 2.68 -6.00
N ALA A 381 0.87 3.67 -5.81
CA ALA A 381 1.25 5.03 -5.46
C ALA A 381 1.83 5.17 -4.04
N SER A 382 1.22 4.52 -3.05
CA SER A 382 1.63 4.65 -1.64
C SER A 382 1.56 3.31 -0.88
N PRO A 383 2.56 2.42 -1.02
CA PRO A 383 2.65 1.25 -0.16
C PRO A 383 3.10 1.66 1.25
N LEU A 384 2.69 0.95 2.30
CA LEU A 384 3.34 1.11 3.62
C LEU A 384 4.49 0.10 3.73
N GLU A 385 5.71 0.60 3.88
CA GLU A 385 6.92 -0.22 3.90
C GLU A 385 7.91 0.24 4.96
N VAL A 386 8.72 -0.70 5.46
CA VAL A 386 9.92 -0.39 6.23
C VAL A 386 11.01 0.07 5.25
N LEU A 387 11.48 1.30 5.42
CA LEU A 387 12.56 1.88 4.63
C LEU A 387 13.94 1.46 5.12
N SER A 388 14.13 1.39 6.43
CA SER A 388 15.41 1.03 7.02
C SER A 388 15.26 0.54 8.45
N VAL A 389 16.23 -0.26 8.88
CA VAL A 389 16.39 -0.71 10.26
C VAL A 389 17.86 -0.56 10.64
N TYR A 390 18.12 0.04 11.80
CA TYR A 390 19.49 0.26 12.28
C TYR A 390 19.56 0.34 13.81
N LEU A 391 20.76 0.22 14.39
CA LEU A 391 20.97 0.31 15.84
C LEU A 391 21.04 1.77 16.30
N SER A 392 20.31 2.10 17.37
CA SER A 392 20.30 3.41 18.03
C SER A 392 21.39 3.52 19.09
N GLN A 393 22.61 3.90 18.69
CA GLN A 393 23.79 4.12 19.56
C GLN A 393 24.29 2.93 20.41
N ASP A 394 23.50 1.88 20.59
CA ASP A 394 23.84 0.70 21.38
C ASP A 394 23.44 -0.60 20.66
N THR A 395 23.52 -1.72 21.37
CA THR A 395 23.25 -3.06 20.82
C THR A 395 21.86 -3.61 21.20
N SER A 396 20.99 -2.81 21.80
CA SER A 396 19.69 -3.24 22.35
C SER A 396 18.51 -2.40 21.88
N HIS A 397 18.75 -1.34 21.11
CA HIS A 397 17.69 -0.51 20.55
C HIS A 397 17.81 -0.46 19.02
N LEU A 398 16.76 -0.89 18.32
CA LEU A 398 16.66 -0.80 16.86
C LEU A 398 15.67 0.28 16.47
N VAL A 399 16.07 1.20 15.58
CA VAL A 399 15.14 2.12 14.93
C VAL A 399 14.63 1.47 13.66
N VAL A 400 13.32 1.34 13.55
CA VAL A 400 12.59 0.87 12.37
C VAL A 400 11.90 2.08 11.75
N ARG A 401 12.35 2.49 10.57
CA ARG A 401 11.80 3.63 9.86
C ARG A 401 10.87 3.17 8.75
N PHE A 402 9.72 3.81 8.65
CA PHE A 402 8.70 3.56 7.63
C PHE A 402 8.66 4.72 6.64
N ASN A 403 7.95 4.51 5.53
CA ASN A 403 7.79 5.51 4.47
C ASN A 403 6.61 6.46 4.66
N SER A 404 5.87 6.34 5.78
CA SER A 404 4.74 7.19 6.16
C SER A 404 4.70 7.39 7.68
N HIS A 405 3.96 8.40 8.14
CA HIS A 405 3.67 8.61 9.55
C HIS A 405 2.82 7.47 10.10
N LEU A 406 3.12 7.00 11.30
CA LEU A 406 2.56 5.78 11.87
C LEU A 406 1.45 6.06 12.87
N ASP A 407 0.40 5.24 12.87
CA ASP A 407 -0.58 5.22 13.95
C ASP A 407 0.09 4.69 15.24
N PRO A 408 0.21 5.51 16.30
CA PRO A 408 0.85 5.10 17.54
C PRO A 408 0.22 3.84 18.16
N ASN A 409 -1.08 3.62 17.98
CA ASN A 409 -1.79 2.48 18.58
C ASN A 409 -1.35 1.13 18.03
N THR A 410 -0.88 1.11 16.78
CA THR A 410 -0.43 -0.13 16.13
C THR A 410 1.10 -0.22 16.10
N ALA A 411 1.78 0.92 15.97
CA ALA A 411 3.24 0.99 15.91
C ALA A 411 3.94 0.72 17.25
N THR A 412 3.25 0.88 18.38
CA THR A 412 3.81 0.63 19.73
C THR A 412 3.49 -0.77 20.28
N VAL A 413 2.83 -1.62 19.48
CA VAL A 413 2.55 -3.00 19.88
C VAL A 413 3.78 -3.86 19.64
N ALA A 414 4.52 -4.21 20.69
CA ALA A 414 5.77 -4.98 20.56
C ALA A 414 5.62 -6.30 19.78
N SER A 415 4.47 -7.00 19.93
CA SER A 415 4.18 -8.24 19.20
C SER A 415 3.98 -8.07 17.69
N ASN A 416 3.88 -6.83 17.19
CA ASN A 416 3.86 -6.55 15.76
C ASN A 416 5.24 -6.68 15.12
N TYR A 417 6.30 -6.84 15.92
CA TYR A 417 7.68 -6.93 15.47
C TYR A 417 8.31 -8.23 15.95
N SER A 418 9.03 -8.90 15.07
CA SER A 418 9.84 -10.06 15.43
C SER A 418 11.14 -10.05 14.65
N LEU A 419 12.19 -10.56 15.27
CA LEU A 419 13.50 -10.71 14.66
C LEU A 419 13.88 -12.19 14.61
N ASP A 420 14.68 -12.54 13.61
CA ASP A 420 15.24 -13.88 13.52
C ASP A 420 16.39 -14.09 14.53
N GLN A 421 17.01 -15.27 14.48
CA GLN A 421 18.22 -15.59 15.25
C GLN A 421 18.05 -15.47 16.78
N GLY A 422 16.83 -15.67 17.28
CA GLY A 422 16.51 -15.69 18.72
C GLY A 422 16.47 -14.32 19.38
N ILE A 423 16.49 -13.23 18.61
CA ILE A 423 16.39 -11.87 19.14
C ILE A 423 14.94 -11.60 19.58
N THR A 424 14.75 -11.26 20.85
CA THR A 424 13.42 -10.96 21.41
C THR A 424 13.15 -9.46 21.35
N VAL A 425 11.95 -9.06 20.94
CA VAL A 425 11.44 -7.69 21.08
C VAL A 425 10.67 -7.59 22.39
N SER A 426 11.14 -6.77 23.32
CA SER A 426 10.49 -6.60 24.63
C SER A 426 9.57 -5.39 24.69
N ASP A 427 9.84 -4.38 23.85
CA ASP A 427 9.07 -3.13 23.82
C ASP A 427 9.16 -2.47 22.44
N ALA A 428 8.17 -1.66 22.11
CA ALA A 428 8.13 -0.85 20.89
C ALA A 428 7.57 0.54 21.22
N VAL A 429 8.35 1.58 20.99
CA VAL A 429 7.94 2.97 21.25
C VAL A 429 8.04 3.79 19.98
N LEU A 430 7.05 4.63 19.72
CA LEU A 430 7.14 5.60 18.64
C LEU A 430 8.24 6.59 18.99
N SER A 431 9.12 6.87 18.03
CA SER A 431 10.19 7.83 18.24
C SER A 431 9.66 9.28 18.22
N ALA A 432 10.52 10.27 18.48
CA ALA A 432 10.16 11.68 18.25
C ALA A 432 9.79 11.97 16.79
N GLU A 433 10.27 11.11 15.88
CA GLU A 433 9.94 11.11 14.48
C GLU A 433 8.74 10.18 14.23
N PRO A 434 7.60 10.70 13.72
CA PRO A 434 6.34 9.95 13.63
C PRO A 434 6.36 8.83 12.58
N ASP A 435 7.39 8.76 11.73
CA ASP A 435 7.62 7.69 10.76
C ASP A 435 8.48 6.54 11.31
N SER A 436 8.86 6.57 12.58
CA SER A 436 9.89 5.67 13.13
C SER A 436 9.50 5.09 14.49
N VAL A 437 9.79 3.81 14.68
CA VAL A 437 9.61 3.07 15.94
C VAL A 437 10.97 2.65 16.47
N VAL A 438 11.19 2.81 17.77
CA VAL A 438 12.34 2.27 18.48
C VAL A 438 11.91 0.98 19.17
N LEU A 439 12.51 -0.14 18.76
CA LEU A 439 12.32 -1.44 19.38
C LEU A 439 13.37 -1.65 20.46
N SER A 440 12.94 -2.01 21.66
CA SER A 440 13.83 -2.56 22.68
C SER A 440 13.97 -4.06 22.44
N VAL A 441 15.21 -4.52 22.25
CA VAL A 441 15.52 -5.89 21.87
C VAL A 441 16.61 -6.50 22.74
N SER A 442 16.64 -7.84 22.80
CA SER A 442 17.81 -8.54 23.32
C SER A 442 19.06 -8.18 22.50
N ARG A 443 20.24 -8.24 23.13
CA ARG A 443 21.51 -7.82 22.53
C ARG A 443 21.71 -8.35 21.11
N VAL A 444 21.91 -7.44 20.16
CA VAL A 444 22.22 -7.68 18.75
C VAL A 444 23.72 -7.50 18.52
N THR A 445 24.34 -8.38 17.72
CA THR A 445 25.73 -8.24 17.29
C THR A 445 25.86 -7.17 16.20
N PRO A 446 26.69 -6.11 16.39
CA PRO A 446 26.90 -5.10 15.36
C PRO A 446 27.44 -5.66 14.04
N ASN A 447 27.02 -5.05 12.93
CA ASN A 447 27.41 -5.39 11.54
C ASN A 447 27.00 -6.80 11.05
N GLN A 448 26.27 -7.57 11.86
CA GLN A 448 25.65 -8.83 11.44
C GLN A 448 24.31 -8.55 10.75
N ASN A 449 23.93 -9.44 9.82
CA ASN A 449 22.65 -9.37 9.12
C ASN A 449 21.54 -10.05 9.92
N TYR A 450 20.39 -9.38 10.00
CA TYR A 450 19.18 -9.87 10.63
C TYR A 450 17.99 -9.65 9.70
N MET A 451 16.90 -10.32 10.02
CA MET A 451 15.61 -10.17 9.35
C MET A 451 14.57 -9.69 10.36
N LEU A 452 14.08 -8.46 10.15
CA LEU A 452 12.91 -7.96 10.85
C LEU A 452 11.66 -8.45 10.12
N ALA A 453 10.70 -9.03 10.82
CA ALA A 453 9.35 -9.27 10.33
C ALA A 453 8.36 -8.34 11.06
N VAL A 454 7.54 -7.64 10.28
CA VAL A 454 6.55 -6.69 10.77
C VAL A 454 5.15 -7.12 10.36
N THR A 455 4.19 -6.99 11.25
CA THR A 455 2.76 -7.25 11.01
C THR A 455 1.93 -6.17 11.69
N GLY A 456 0.72 -5.88 11.21
CA GLY A 456 -0.27 -5.09 11.96
C GLY A 456 0.01 -3.59 12.14
N VAL A 457 1.20 -3.08 11.80
CA VAL A 457 1.54 -1.65 11.86
C VAL A 457 0.79 -0.87 10.78
N GLN A 458 0.22 0.28 11.16
CA GLN A 458 -0.58 1.15 10.31
C GLN A 458 0.03 2.54 10.16
N ASP A 459 -0.24 3.20 9.04
CA ASP A 459 0.01 4.63 8.86
C ASP A 459 -1.16 5.51 9.33
N THR A 460 -0.96 6.82 9.37
CA THR A 460 -1.99 7.81 9.75
C THR A 460 -2.82 8.31 8.57
N ALA A 461 -2.81 7.63 7.42
CA ALA A 461 -3.57 8.07 6.27
C ALA A 461 -5.09 7.99 6.56
N PRO A 462 -5.94 8.81 5.90
CA PRO A 462 -7.40 8.75 6.07
C PRO A 462 -8.00 7.35 5.83
N SER A 463 -7.34 6.54 5.01
CA SER A 463 -7.55 5.10 4.91
C SER A 463 -6.26 4.41 5.30
N ALA A 464 -6.11 4.12 6.59
CA ALA A 464 -4.89 3.58 7.16
C ALA A 464 -4.38 2.38 6.37
N ASN A 465 -3.18 2.51 5.80
CA ASN A 465 -2.50 1.38 5.18
C ASN A 465 -1.88 0.55 6.30
N THR A 466 -2.22 -0.73 6.37
CA THR A 466 -1.53 -1.69 7.24
C THR A 466 -0.47 -2.40 6.44
N ILE A 467 0.72 -2.52 7.02
CA ILE A 467 1.80 -3.34 6.47
C ILE A 467 1.33 -4.80 6.36
N TRP A 468 1.69 -5.47 5.27
CA TRP A 468 1.29 -6.86 5.10
C TRP A 468 1.79 -7.74 6.25
N PRO A 469 0.96 -8.66 6.78
CA PRO A 469 1.38 -9.55 7.85
C PRO A 469 2.63 -10.35 7.51
N GLY A 470 3.65 -10.18 8.36
CA GLY A 470 4.93 -10.85 8.20
C GLY A 470 5.82 -10.26 7.12
N SER A 471 5.62 -9.00 6.72
CA SER A 471 6.53 -8.27 5.83
C SER A 471 7.95 -8.32 6.37
N ARG A 472 8.90 -8.81 5.58
CA ARG A 472 10.29 -9.02 6.02
C ARG A 472 11.25 -8.00 5.43
N THR A 473 12.11 -7.45 6.28
CA THR A 473 13.16 -6.50 5.90
C THR A 473 14.51 -7.00 6.41
N GLN A 474 15.42 -7.29 5.49
CA GLN A 474 16.79 -7.62 5.83
C GLN A 474 17.56 -6.32 6.11
N PHE A 475 18.39 -6.34 7.17
CA PHE A 475 19.27 -5.22 7.49
C PHE A 475 20.57 -5.71 8.10
N ALA A 476 21.64 -4.93 7.94
CA ALA A 476 22.85 -5.07 8.74
C ALA A 476 22.68 -4.22 10.01
N ALA A 477 22.94 -4.79 11.18
CA ALA A 477 22.84 -4.10 12.47
C ALA A 477 23.99 -3.09 12.64
N GLN A 478 23.98 -2.04 11.83
CA GLN A 478 24.97 -0.98 11.88
C GLN A 478 24.59 0.00 12.98
N ILE A 479 25.56 0.30 13.85
CA ILE A 479 25.41 1.34 14.86
C ILE A 479 25.42 2.68 14.13
N VAL A 480 24.26 3.33 14.10
CA VAL A 480 24.15 4.70 13.64
C VAL A 480 24.19 5.57 14.90
N PRO A 481 25.16 6.49 15.02
CA PRO A 481 25.13 7.48 16.08
C PRO A 481 23.78 8.22 16.02
N ALA A 482 23.09 8.43 17.15
CA ALA A 482 21.93 9.33 17.14
C ALA A 482 22.35 10.65 16.50
N VAL A 483 21.39 11.34 15.88
CA VAL A 483 21.65 12.51 15.03
C VAL A 483 22.29 13.65 15.83
N THR A 484 23.59 13.54 16.09
CA THR A 484 24.48 14.53 16.70
C THR A 484 25.20 15.33 15.62
N SER A 485 25.10 14.89 14.35
CA SER A 485 25.47 15.68 13.19
C SER A 485 24.46 16.81 13.03
N ASN A 486 24.92 18.05 13.16
CA ASN A 486 24.11 19.20 12.81
C ASN A 486 23.99 19.23 11.29
N ARG A 487 22.77 19.11 10.77
CA ARG A 487 22.48 19.12 9.34
C ARG A 487 21.66 20.34 8.94
N LEU A 488 21.64 20.62 7.64
CA LEU A 488 20.67 21.53 7.07
C LEU A 488 19.39 20.73 6.77
N ALA A 489 18.40 20.81 7.66
CA ALA A 489 17.13 20.11 7.48
C ALA A 489 16.26 20.77 6.39
N ASN A 490 16.41 22.08 6.23
CA ASN A 490 15.82 22.86 5.17
C ASN A 490 16.80 23.95 4.74
N VAL A 491 16.79 24.26 3.45
CA VAL A 491 17.40 25.45 2.87
C VAL A 491 16.43 26.06 1.87
N SER A 492 16.37 27.39 1.82
CA SER A 492 15.37 28.08 0.99
C SER A 492 15.84 29.43 0.48
N ALA A 493 15.16 29.92 -0.55
CA ALA A 493 15.34 31.26 -1.06
C ALA A 493 13.99 31.86 -1.49
N ARG A 494 13.66 33.01 -0.92
CA ARG A 494 12.53 33.86 -1.33
C ARG A 494 13.07 35.04 -2.13
N LEU A 495 12.51 35.29 -3.30
CA LEU A 495 12.96 36.36 -4.19
C LEU A 495 11.88 36.72 -5.21
N GLN A 496 12.09 37.84 -5.91
CA GLN A 496 11.32 38.16 -7.10
C GLN A 496 11.72 37.19 -8.24
N VAL A 497 10.73 36.47 -8.75
CA VAL A 497 10.83 35.60 -9.93
C VAL A 497 10.37 36.39 -11.16
N GLY A 498 11.25 36.51 -12.13
CA GLY A 498 10.98 37.14 -13.43
C GLY A 498 10.80 36.13 -14.56
N THR A 499 10.97 36.59 -15.79
CA THR A 499 10.88 35.79 -17.02
C THR A 499 12.23 35.67 -17.71
N GLY A 500 12.36 34.75 -18.67
CA GLY A 500 13.61 34.55 -19.43
C GLY A 500 14.79 34.24 -18.51
N ASP A 501 15.83 35.05 -18.58
CA ASP A 501 17.02 34.89 -17.74
C ASP A 501 16.77 35.23 -16.25
N ASP A 502 15.70 36.00 -15.96
CA ASP A 502 15.30 36.53 -14.65
C ASP A 502 14.51 35.54 -13.77
N VAL A 503 14.39 34.28 -14.18
CA VAL A 503 13.81 33.21 -13.34
C VAL A 503 14.67 32.93 -12.10
N ALA A 504 14.08 32.33 -11.07
CA ALA A 504 14.83 31.94 -9.87
C ALA A 504 15.60 30.64 -10.13
N ILE A 505 16.92 30.68 -9.95
CA ILE A 505 17.79 29.51 -10.15
C ILE A 505 18.53 29.23 -8.86
N SER A 506 18.29 28.06 -8.27
CA SER A 506 18.94 27.61 -7.03
C SER A 506 19.81 26.38 -7.28
N GLY A 507 21.11 26.52 -7.12
CA GLY A 507 22.06 25.41 -7.15
C GLY A 507 22.29 24.81 -5.76
N PHE A 508 22.34 23.50 -5.64
CA PHE A 508 22.64 22.80 -4.38
C PHE A 508 23.51 21.57 -4.62
N ILE A 509 24.22 21.12 -3.58
CA ILE A 509 25.12 19.97 -3.64
C ILE A 509 24.66 18.92 -2.63
N VAL A 510 24.60 17.67 -3.10
CA VAL A 510 24.34 16.48 -2.28
C VAL A 510 25.61 15.64 -2.22
N ARG A 511 26.13 15.36 -1.03
CA ARG A 511 27.39 14.60 -0.83
C ARG A 511 27.20 13.42 0.09
N GLY A 512 27.78 12.28 -0.28
CA GLY A 512 27.82 11.06 0.51
C GLY A 512 27.71 9.83 -0.37
N THR A 513 27.71 8.64 0.22
CA THR A 513 27.75 7.37 -0.54
C THR A 513 26.37 6.83 -0.92
N SER A 514 25.29 7.40 -0.40
CA SER A 514 23.91 6.95 -0.66
C SER A 514 23.07 8.06 -1.29
N ALA A 515 22.16 7.69 -2.21
CA ALA A 515 21.19 8.65 -2.74
C ALA A 515 20.40 9.33 -1.61
N LYS A 516 20.08 10.61 -1.80
CA LYS A 516 19.37 11.47 -0.86
C LYS A 516 17.90 11.58 -1.24
N ARG A 517 16.99 11.16 -0.38
CA ARG A 517 15.58 11.49 -0.52
C ARG A 517 15.37 12.95 -0.12
N ALA A 518 14.92 13.76 -1.07
CA ALA A 518 14.72 15.18 -0.90
C ALA A 518 13.39 15.62 -1.51
N MET A 519 12.82 16.68 -0.93
CA MET A 519 11.66 17.36 -1.49
C MET A 519 12.03 18.81 -1.81
N ILE A 520 11.76 19.22 -3.05
CA ILE A 520 11.95 20.57 -3.55
C ILE A 520 10.57 21.18 -3.78
N ARG A 521 10.31 22.39 -3.27
CA ARG A 521 9.01 23.06 -3.41
C ARG A 521 9.16 24.46 -4.01
N GLY A 522 8.21 24.81 -4.87
CA GLY A 522 8.00 26.13 -5.44
C GLY A 522 6.70 26.70 -4.90
N ILE A 523 6.82 27.66 -3.99
CA ILE A 523 5.69 28.27 -3.26
C ILE A 523 5.46 29.68 -3.80
N GLY A 524 4.21 29.99 -4.09
CA GLY A 524 3.80 31.27 -4.68
C GLY A 524 2.48 31.74 -4.10
N PRO A 525 1.33 31.12 -4.47
CA PRO A 525 0.01 31.51 -3.96
C PRO A 525 -0.10 31.40 -2.42
N SER A 526 0.51 30.39 -1.80
CA SER A 526 0.44 30.22 -0.34
C SER A 526 1.14 31.33 0.44
N LEU A 527 2.01 32.12 -0.20
CA LEU A 527 2.70 33.25 0.45
C LEU A 527 1.75 34.38 0.87
N GLY A 528 0.55 34.47 0.29
CA GLY A 528 -0.47 35.44 0.69
C GLY A 528 -0.85 35.30 2.17
N SER A 529 -0.86 34.08 2.71
CA SER A 529 -1.10 33.81 4.14
C SER A 529 0.00 34.38 5.05
N SER A 530 1.18 34.65 4.51
CA SER A 530 2.33 35.24 5.19
C SER A 530 2.47 36.75 4.94
N GLY A 531 1.43 37.39 4.40
CA GLY A 531 1.38 38.83 4.16
C GLY A 531 2.04 39.30 2.87
N ILE A 532 2.48 38.39 2.00
CA ILE A 532 3.09 38.74 0.71
C ILE A 532 1.99 38.81 -0.35
N ALA A 533 1.58 40.03 -0.70
CA ALA A 533 0.45 40.25 -1.60
C ALA A 533 0.74 39.89 -3.07
N ASN A 534 1.99 39.98 -3.51
CA ASN A 534 2.40 39.75 -4.90
C ASN A 534 3.14 38.42 -5.08
N GLY A 535 2.55 37.31 -4.61
CA GLY A 535 3.09 35.96 -4.80
C GLY A 535 3.06 35.54 -6.28
N LEU A 536 4.00 34.68 -6.68
CA LEU A 536 4.00 34.05 -8.00
C LEU A 536 2.70 33.22 -8.15
N VAL A 537 1.90 33.50 -9.18
CA VAL A 537 0.53 32.97 -9.28
C VAL A 537 0.50 31.49 -9.60
N ASP A 538 1.41 31.02 -10.46
CA ASP A 538 1.41 29.64 -10.95
C ASP A 538 2.84 29.09 -11.03
N PRO A 539 3.43 28.73 -9.88
CA PRO A 539 4.85 28.34 -9.79
C PRO A 539 5.12 26.96 -10.39
N THR A 540 5.94 26.91 -11.45
CA THR A 540 6.49 25.67 -12.02
C THR A 540 7.93 25.43 -11.57
N LEU A 541 8.25 24.19 -11.19
CA LEU A 541 9.60 23.72 -10.86
C LEU A 541 10.19 22.84 -11.95
N GLU A 542 11.49 23.03 -12.20
CA GLU A 542 12.34 22.11 -12.93
C GLU A 542 13.57 21.74 -12.10
N LEU A 543 13.95 20.47 -12.12
CA LEU A 543 15.17 19.97 -11.48
C LEU A 543 16.11 19.41 -12.54
N HIS A 544 17.36 19.87 -12.53
CA HIS A 544 18.39 19.52 -13.50
C HIS A 544 19.63 18.94 -12.79
N ASP A 545 20.34 18.02 -13.44
CA ASP A 545 21.61 17.46 -12.94
C ASP A 545 22.82 18.37 -13.23
N GLY A 546 24.02 17.92 -12.82
CA GLY A 546 25.26 18.66 -13.02
C GLY A 546 25.71 18.83 -14.48
N THR A 547 25.08 18.11 -15.42
CA THR A 547 25.29 18.28 -16.88
C THR A 547 24.27 19.25 -17.50
N GLY A 548 23.23 19.64 -16.75
CA GLY A 548 22.11 20.45 -17.22
C GLY A 548 20.97 19.63 -17.82
N ALA A 549 20.98 18.30 -17.68
CA ALA A 549 19.87 17.46 -18.13
C ALA A 549 18.69 17.56 -17.15
N SER A 550 17.47 17.65 -17.68
CA SER A 550 16.25 17.65 -16.88
C SER A 550 16.03 16.28 -16.22
N ILE A 551 15.85 16.30 -14.89
CA ILE A 551 15.54 15.13 -14.06
C ILE A 551 14.03 15.03 -13.85
N ALA A 552 13.39 16.15 -13.52
CA ALA A 552 11.96 16.21 -13.20
C ALA A 552 11.41 17.63 -13.39
N THR A 553 10.13 17.73 -13.71
CA THR A 553 9.38 18.98 -13.77
C THR A 553 8.03 18.82 -13.08
N ASN A 554 7.52 19.87 -12.45
CA ASN A 554 6.18 19.85 -11.87
C ASN A 554 5.59 21.26 -11.83
N ASP A 555 4.28 21.35 -12.06
CA ASP A 555 3.50 22.59 -12.02
C ASP A 555 2.49 22.55 -10.88
N ASN A 556 1.61 21.54 -10.88
CA ASN A 556 0.62 21.30 -9.83
C ASN A 556 0.99 20.05 -9.02
N TRP A 557 1.29 20.21 -7.74
CA TRP A 557 1.65 19.09 -6.86
C TRP A 557 0.45 18.21 -6.54
N ALA A 558 -0.76 18.79 -6.52
CA ALA A 558 -1.99 18.05 -6.21
C ALA A 558 -2.38 17.05 -7.31
N GLU A 559 -1.80 17.18 -8.52
CA GLU A 559 -2.01 16.27 -9.64
C GLU A 559 -0.91 15.20 -9.73
N ASN A 560 0.08 15.23 -8.84
CA ASN A 560 1.16 14.27 -8.85
C ASN A 560 0.67 12.85 -8.55
N ALA A 561 1.22 11.88 -9.28
CA ALA A 561 0.99 10.46 -8.97
C ALA A 561 1.43 10.07 -7.54
N ASN A 562 2.36 10.82 -6.94
CA ASN A 562 2.82 10.66 -5.56
C ASN A 562 2.27 11.74 -4.60
N GLN A 563 1.11 12.33 -4.90
CA GLN A 563 0.46 13.34 -4.05
C GLN A 563 0.33 12.87 -2.59
N GLN A 564 -0.12 11.64 -2.36
CA GLN A 564 -0.26 11.11 -1.00
C GLN A 564 1.09 11.05 -0.28
N GLU A 565 2.16 10.64 -0.97
CA GLU A 565 3.50 10.62 -0.38
C GLU A 565 3.96 12.03 0.03
N ILE A 566 3.62 13.06 -0.76
CA ILE A 566 3.90 14.47 -0.45
C ILE A 566 3.14 14.90 0.80
N ILE A 567 1.86 14.53 0.93
CA ILE A 567 1.03 14.78 2.13
C ILE A 567 1.67 14.11 3.36
N ASP A 568 2.08 12.85 3.21
CA ASP A 568 2.64 12.04 4.29
C ASP A 568 3.99 12.59 4.79
N THR A 569 4.68 13.46 4.03
CA THR A 569 5.89 14.15 4.52
C THR A 569 5.60 15.18 5.61
N GLY A 570 4.34 15.65 5.74
CA GLY A 570 3.96 16.78 6.59
C GLY A 570 4.33 18.16 6.01
N PHE A 571 4.89 18.21 4.80
CA PHE A 571 5.30 19.44 4.12
C PHE A 571 4.60 19.61 2.77
N ALA A 572 3.34 19.18 2.63
CA ALA A 572 2.55 19.52 1.45
C ALA A 572 2.31 21.04 1.40
N PRO A 573 2.40 21.68 0.21
CA PRO A 573 1.95 23.06 0.04
C PRO A 573 0.44 23.21 0.28
N ALA A 574 -0.01 24.41 0.65
CA ALA A 574 -1.42 24.65 0.98
C ALA A 574 -2.28 24.87 -0.28
N SER A 575 -1.73 25.54 -1.29
CA SER A 575 -2.39 25.72 -2.59
C SER A 575 -2.16 24.49 -3.46
N PRO A 576 -3.19 23.95 -4.14
CA PRO A 576 -3.03 22.83 -5.07
C PRO A 576 -2.20 23.18 -6.31
N ASN A 577 -2.11 24.48 -6.66
CA ASN A 577 -1.39 25.00 -7.82
C ASN A 577 0.07 25.34 -7.51
N GLU A 578 0.64 24.75 -6.46
CA GLU A 578 2.06 24.89 -6.15
C GLU A 578 2.85 23.71 -6.70
N SER A 579 4.15 23.87 -6.94
CA SER A 579 4.97 22.81 -7.49
C SER A 579 5.79 22.09 -6.43
N VAL A 580 5.87 20.76 -6.54
CA VAL A 580 6.68 19.89 -5.68
C VAL A 580 7.37 18.81 -6.52
N ILE A 581 8.68 18.68 -6.31
CA ILE A 581 9.48 17.55 -6.80
C ILE A 581 9.96 16.76 -5.59
N LEU A 582 9.46 15.54 -5.43
CA LEU A 582 9.91 14.57 -4.43
C LEU A 582 10.76 13.50 -5.11
N SER A 583 12.06 13.42 -4.79
CA SER A 583 13.00 12.58 -5.54
C SER A 583 14.11 11.97 -4.67
N LYS A 584 14.69 10.86 -5.14
CA LYS A 584 15.94 10.30 -4.62
C LYS A 584 17.10 10.77 -5.51
N LEU A 585 17.85 11.74 -5.00
CA LEU A 585 18.95 12.37 -5.70
C LEU A 585 20.23 11.54 -5.54
N PRO A 586 20.83 11.05 -6.64
CA PRO A 586 22.16 10.44 -6.59
C PRO A 586 23.20 11.31 -5.87
N SER A 587 24.21 10.67 -5.28
CA SER A 587 25.27 11.37 -4.57
C SER A 587 26.57 10.59 -4.67
N ASN A 588 27.68 11.25 -4.33
CA ASN A 588 28.98 10.62 -4.12
C ASN A 588 29.78 11.45 -3.10
N ASP A 589 30.93 10.93 -2.68
CA ASP A 589 31.78 11.60 -1.68
C ASP A 589 32.39 12.93 -2.16
N SER A 590 32.52 13.11 -3.47
CA SER A 590 32.95 14.39 -4.07
C SER A 590 31.84 15.45 -3.97
N GLY A 591 30.58 15.02 -3.96
CA GLY A 591 29.38 15.85 -4.06
C GLY A 591 28.86 15.93 -5.49
N VAL A 592 27.55 15.79 -5.65
CA VAL A 592 26.83 15.93 -6.92
C VAL A 592 26.06 17.25 -6.90
N ALA A 593 26.21 18.05 -7.95
CA ALA A 593 25.55 19.34 -8.09
C ALA A 593 24.20 19.18 -8.81
N TYR A 594 23.21 19.94 -8.34
CA TYR A 594 21.87 20.02 -8.89
C TYR A 594 21.45 21.48 -9.06
N THR A 595 20.58 21.73 -10.02
CA THR A 595 19.99 23.04 -10.26
C THR A 595 18.47 22.93 -10.24
N ALA A 596 17.81 23.69 -9.37
CA ALA A 596 16.38 23.85 -9.36
C ALA A 596 16.00 25.22 -9.96
N VAL A 597 15.07 25.23 -10.91
CA VAL A 597 14.57 26.43 -11.58
C VAL A 597 13.11 26.63 -11.22
N LEU A 598 12.76 27.80 -10.72
CA LEU A 598 11.40 28.21 -10.42
C LEU A 598 10.98 29.35 -11.34
N ARG A 599 9.84 29.19 -12.01
CA ARG A 599 9.25 30.15 -12.96
C ARG A 599 7.73 30.15 -12.84
N SER A 600 7.05 31.09 -13.51
CA SER A 600 5.59 31.04 -13.69
C SER A 600 5.22 30.22 -14.94
N ALA A 601 4.20 29.37 -14.87
CA ALA A 601 3.66 28.65 -16.02
C ALA A 601 3.13 29.62 -17.11
N GLY A 602 2.44 30.68 -16.69
CA GLY A 602 1.87 31.71 -17.57
C GLY A 602 2.83 32.83 -17.98
N GLY A 603 4.09 32.80 -17.51
CA GLY A 603 5.09 33.84 -17.80
C GLY A 603 4.89 35.14 -17.03
N GLU A 604 4.08 35.14 -15.97
CA GLU A 604 3.97 36.25 -15.02
C GLU A 604 5.20 36.38 -14.12
N THR A 605 5.32 37.53 -13.46
CA THR A 605 6.36 37.77 -12.45
C THR A 605 5.73 37.88 -11.08
N GLY A 606 6.43 37.45 -10.03
CA GLY A 606 5.93 37.52 -8.66
C GLY A 606 6.98 37.08 -7.65
N VAL A 607 6.68 37.18 -6.37
CA VAL A 607 7.54 36.65 -5.30
C VAL A 607 7.37 35.14 -5.23
N GLY A 608 8.46 34.39 -5.39
CA GLY A 608 8.49 32.94 -5.23
C GLY A 608 9.40 32.54 -4.09
N LEU A 609 9.06 31.42 -3.44
CA LEU A 609 9.87 30.77 -2.42
C LEU A 609 10.25 29.37 -2.92
N LEU A 610 11.55 29.14 -3.10
CA LEU A 610 12.11 27.83 -3.44
C LEU A 610 12.70 27.20 -2.18
N GLU A 611 12.30 25.97 -1.88
CA GLU A 611 12.76 25.24 -0.69
C GLU A 611 13.30 23.86 -1.06
N LEU A 612 14.27 23.38 -0.29
CA LEU A 612 14.77 22.01 -0.31
C LEU A 612 14.76 21.45 1.12
N TYR A 613 14.03 20.35 1.31
CA TYR A 613 13.94 19.60 2.56
C TYR A 613 14.74 18.30 2.47
N ASP A 614 15.59 18.05 3.47
CA ASP A 614 16.20 16.73 3.69
C ASP A 614 15.19 15.81 4.37
N LEU A 615 14.68 14.83 3.61
CA LEU A 615 13.71 13.86 4.10
C LEU A 615 14.36 12.59 4.65
N ASP A 616 15.68 12.46 4.62
CA ASP A 616 16.38 11.32 5.24
C ASP A 616 16.82 11.60 6.68
N ARG A 617 16.54 12.81 7.17
CA ARG A 617 16.74 13.22 8.57
C ARG A 617 18.18 12.99 9.06
N GLY A 618 19.17 13.20 8.18
CA GLY A 618 20.60 13.05 8.47
C GLY A 618 21.17 11.64 8.26
N LEU A 619 20.37 10.70 7.73
CA LEU A 619 20.88 9.41 7.29
C LEU A 619 21.44 9.52 5.86
N GLY A 620 22.59 8.90 5.61
CA GLY A 620 23.18 8.83 4.27
C GLY A 620 23.89 10.12 3.84
N ALA A 621 23.67 10.55 2.60
CA ALA A 621 24.25 11.80 2.08
C ALA A 621 23.74 13.06 2.83
N ASP A 622 24.46 14.17 2.70
CA ASP A 622 24.13 15.48 3.24
C ASP A 622 23.80 16.49 2.14
N VAL A 623 22.85 17.38 2.42
CA VAL A 623 22.67 18.63 1.66
C VAL A 623 23.66 19.66 2.18
N LEU A 624 24.59 20.09 1.33
CA LEU A 624 25.70 20.97 1.76
C LEU A 624 25.36 22.46 1.68
N ASN A 625 24.50 22.86 0.75
CA ASN A 625 24.21 24.26 0.47
C ASN A 625 22.90 24.48 -0.29
N ILE A 626 22.43 25.71 -0.28
CA ILE A 626 21.66 26.30 -1.38
C ILE A 626 22.43 27.53 -1.89
N SER A 627 22.33 27.77 -3.19
CA SER A 627 22.99 28.89 -3.87
C SER A 627 22.06 29.49 -4.91
N THR A 628 21.37 30.57 -4.55
CA THR A 628 20.31 31.13 -5.41
C THR A 628 20.79 32.37 -6.15
N ARG A 629 20.60 32.36 -7.46
CA ARG A 629 20.76 33.50 -8.37
C ARG A 629 19.39 34.10 -8.65
N GLY A 630 19.25 35.41 -8.45
CA GLY A 630 18.06 36.13 -8.82
C GLY A 630 18.16 37.63 -8.65
N ARG A 631 17.08 38.34 -9.02
CA ARG A 631 16.98 39.79 -8.81
C ARG A 631 16.69 40.09 -7.34
N VAL A 632 17.53 40.92 -6.77
CA VAL A 632 17.29 41.60 -5.50
C VAL A 632 16.53 42.89 -5.80
N GLY A 633 15.30 42.97 -5.30
CA GLY A 633 14.43 44.16 -5.33
C GLY A 633 14.39 44.87 -3.98
N THR A 634 13.30 45.60 -3.74
CA THR A 634 13.01 46.31 -2.48
C THR A 634 11.73 45.77 -1.86
N GLY A 635 11.45 46.10 -0.59
CA GLY A 635 10.24 45.65 0.11
C GLY A 635 10.15 44.12 0.12
N ASP A 636 9.02 43.57 -0.36
CA ASP A 636 8.81 42.12 -0.44
C ASP A 636 9.72 41.41 -1.44
N GLY A 637 10.33 42.14 -2.38
CA GLY A 637 11.21 41.61 -3.42
C GLY A 637 12.69 41.51 -3.03
N VAL A 638 13.05 41.75 -1.76
CA VAL A 638 14.42 41.48 -1.27
C VAL A 638 14.70 39.97 -1.31
N LEU A 639 15.93 39.58 -1.66
CA LEU A 639 16.34 38.19 -1.66
C LEU A 639 16.62 37.75 -0.23
N ILE A 640 15.85 36.76 0.25
CA ILE A 640 16.00 36.17 1.58
C ILE A 640 16.38 34.70 1.42
N GLY A 641 17.53 34.30 1.97
CA GLY A 641 17.83 32.89 2.17
C GLY A 641 17.40 32.43 3.56
N GLY A 642 16.66 31.32 3.61
CA GLY A 642 16.32 30.64 4.85
C GLY A 642 17.10 29.34 4.99
N PHE A 643 17.28 28.90 6.23
CA PHE A 643 17.79 27.57 6.53
C PHE A 643 17.35 27.13 7.92
N ILE A 644 17.19 25.82 8.11
CA ILE A 644 16.92 25.20 9.39
C ILE A 644 18.10 24.30 9.73
N ILE A 645 18.74 24.56 10.86
CA ILE A 645 19.72 23.65 11.45
C ILE A 645 18.99 22.73 12.41
N SER A 646 19.10 21.42 12.19
CA SER A 646 18.62 20.40 13.11
C SER A 646 19.79 19.59 13.66
N GLY A 647 19.77 19.29 14.96
CA GLY A 647 20.82 18.56 15.66
C GLY A 647 20.98 19.05 17.10
N ALA A 648 21.80 18.35 17.88
CA ALA A 648 22.01 18.63 19.30
C ALA A 648 23.03 19.76 19.59
N SER A 649 23.69 20.32 18.57
CA SER A 649 24.74 21.34 18.76
C SER A 649 24.67 22.45 17.71
N SER A 650 25.46 23.51 17.89
CA SER A 650 25.56 24.62 16.92
C SER A 650 26.32 24.18 15.67
N LYS A 651 25.81 24.50 14.48
CA LYS A 651 26.49 24.24 13.20
C LYS A 651 27.24 25.49 12.73
N LYS A 652 28.50 25.33 12.30
CA LYS A 652 29.22 26.40 11.61
C LYS A 652 28.70 26.51 10.18
N VAL A 653 28.25 27.71 9.81
CA VAL A 653 27.76 28.04 8.46
C VAL A 653 28.43 29.32 7.99
N ILE A 654 28.73 29.40 6.70
CA ILE A 654 29.00 30.67 6.02
C ILE A 654 27.73 31.12 5.31
N VAL A 655 27.45 32.41 5.30
CA VAL A 655 26.41 33.03 4.48
C VAL A 655 27.09 34.15 3.70
N ARG A 656 26.98 34.14 2.38
CA ARG A 656 27.64 35.14 1.54
C ARG A 656 26.72 35.71 0.49
N ALA A 657 26.68 37.03 0.35
CA ALA A 657 26.08 37.73 -0.77
C ALA A 657 27.17 38.13 -1.77
N ILE A 658 27.01 37.80 -3.06
CA ILE A 658 27.98 38.13 -4.11
C ILE A 658 27.30 39.02 -5.14
N GLY A 659 27.81 40.23 -5.33
CA GLY A 659 27.35 41.20 -6.33
C GLY A 659 28.45 41.52 -7.34
N PRO A 660 29.50 42.29 -6.98
CA PRO A 660 30.54 42.74 -7.90
C PRO A 660 31.26 41.64 -8.66
N SER A 661 31.46 40.49 -8.00
CA SER A 661 32.15 39.33 -8.58
C SER A 661 31.28 38.51 -9.55
N LEU A 662 30.01 38.89 -9.75
CA LEU A 662 29.14 38.18 -10.69
C LEU A 662 29.43 38.56 -12.15
N PRO A 663 29.48 37.59 -13.07
CA PRO A 663 29.63 37.82 -14.50
C PRO A 663 28.27 38.09 -15.17
N VAL A 664 27.43 38.95 -14.58
CA VAL A 664 26.10 39.28 -15.11
C VAL A 664 25.89 40.80 -15.14
N ALA A 665 25.17 41.29 -16.16
CA ALA A 665 24.79 42.69 -16.27
C ALA A 665 23.79 43.08 -15.17
N GLY A 666 23.88 44.30 -14.62
CA GLY A 666 22.94 44.77 -13.58
C GLY A 666 23.13 44.11 -12.20
N LYS A 667 24.33 43.59 -11.92
CA LYS A 667 24.73 43.07 -10.60
C LYS A 667 24.70 44.15 -9.51
N LEU A 668 24.47 43.73 -8.27
CA LEU A 668 24.59 44.61 -7.09
C LEU A 668 26.02 45.14 -7.01
N ALA A 669 26.17 46.46 -6.97
CA ALA A 669 27.47 47.12 -6.84
C ALA A 669 28.05 46.97 -5.42
N ASP A 670 27.18 46.95 -4.42
CA ASP A 670 27.58 46.84 -3.02
C ASP A 670 26.52 46.06 -2.22
N PRO A 671 26.68 44.73 -2.08
CA PRO A 671 25.72 43.90 -1.38
C PRO A 671 25.95 43.94 0.14
N THR A 672 24.91 44.25 0.89
CA THR A 672 24.88 44.08 2.36
C THR A 672 24.12 42.81 2.74
N LEU A 673 24.47 42.23 3.89
CA LEU A 673 23.84 41.02 4.41
C LEU A 673 23.41 41.22 5.86
N GLU A 674 22.23 40.74 6.19
CA GLU A 674 21.72 40.66 7.55
C GLU A 674 21.24 39.24 7.85
N LEU A 675 21.53 38.75 9.06
CA LEU A 675 21.12 37.44 9.54
C LEU A 675 20.14 37.61 10.69
N PHE A 676 19.00 36.92 10.60
CA PHE A 676 17.93 36.96 11.59
C PHE A 676 17.68 35.56 12.17
N ASN A 677 17.24 35.50 13.43
CA ASN A 677 16.73 34.27 14.04
C ASN A 677 15.22 34.10 13.78
N LYS A 678 14.63 32.99 14.27
CA LYS A 678 13.20 32.67 14.07
C LYS A 678 12.22 33.72 14.61
N ASP A 679 12.65 34.52 15.60
CA ASP A 679 11.82 35.54 16.26
C ASP A 679 11.96 36.90 15.55
N GLY A 680 12.64 36.95 14.40
CA GLY A 680 12.87 38.18 13.64
C GLY A 680 13.96 39.08 14.23
N VAL A 681 14.77 38.57 15.18
CA VAL A 681 15.87 39.34 15.80
C VAL A 681 17.11 39.24 14.92
N ARG A 682 17.71 40.38 14.57
CA ARG A 682 18.96 40.44 13.83
C ARG A 682 20.12 39.97 14.72
N ILE A 683 20.83 38.93 14.31
CA ILE A 683 21.93 38.31 15.06
C ILE A 683 23.31 38.57 14.44
N ALA A 684 23.37 38.94 13.14
CA ALA A 684 24.60 39.39 12.51
C ALA A 684 24.31 40.32 11.33
N THR A 685 25.29 41.13 10.95
CA THR A 685 25.29 41.92 9.71
C THR A 685 26.69 41.95 9.13
N ASN A 686 26.80 42.02 7.81
CA ASN A 686 28.05 42.25 7.12
C ASN A 686 27.82 43.21 5.95
N ASP A 687 28.68 44.22 5.92
CA ASP A 687 28.88 45.14 4.82
C ASP A 687 30.39 45.14 4.58
N ASN A 688 30.82 44.57 3.45
CA ASN A 688 32.19 44.18 3.11
C ASN A 688 32.79 43.01 3.93
N TRP A 689 33.09 41.90 3.26
CA TRP A 689 33.47 40.63 3.89
C TRP A 689 34.84 40.65 4.63
N ARG A 690 35.73 41.59 4.28
CA ARG A 690 37.04 41.73 4.94
C ARG A 690 36.99 42.52 6.27
N SER A 691 35.86 43.11 6.61
CA SER A 691 35.78 44.05 7.74
C SER A 691 35.77 43.40 9.13
N ASN A 692 35.35 42.13 9.25
CA ASN A 692 35.12 41.50 10.57
C ASN A 692 35.61 40.05 10.68
N GLN A 693 35.39 39.20 9.67
CA GLN A 693 35.59 37.74 9.74
C GLN A 693 36.55 37.24 8.63
N GLU A 694 37.45 38.08 8.14
CA GLU A 694 38.31 37.78 6.96
C GLU A 694 39.04 36.44 7.09
N ALA A 695 39.75 36.21 8.19
CA ALA A 695 40.51 34.99 8.40
C ALA A 695 39.63 33.72 8.40
N GLU A 696 38.43 33.80 9.00
CA GLU A 696 37.49 32.69 9.06
C GLU A 696 36.87 32.39 7.68
N ILE A 697 36.56 33.44 6.92
CA ILE A 697 36.00 33.36 5.57
C ILE A 697 37.03 32.80 4.58
N ILE A 698 38.30 33.20 4.70
CA ILE A 698 39.39 32.60 3.90
C ILE A 698 39.55 31.12 4.26
N ALA A 699 39.52 30.78 5.56
CA ALA A 699 39.64 29.40 6.03
C ALA A 699 38.48 28.51 5.57
N SER A 700 37.32 29.07 5.20
CA SER A 700 36.20 28.30 4.64
C SER A 700 36.42 27.87 3.18
N THR A 701 37.55 28.25 2.57
CA THR A 701 37.95 27.99 1.18
C THR A 701 36.99 28.53 0.12
N VAL A 702 36.03 29.37 0.50
CA VAL A 702 35.05 29.98 -0.42
C VAL A 702 34.81 31.48 -0.15
N PRO A 703 35.87 32.29 -0.02
CA PRO A 703 35.71 33.73 0.12
C PRO A 703 35.04 34.35 -1.13
N PRO A 704 34.32 35.47 -0.99
CA PRO A 704 34.02 36.33 -2.14
C PRO A 704 35.32 36.82 -2.81
N THR A 705 35.35 36.88 -4.13
CA THR A 705 36.54 37.27 -4.93
C THR A 705 36.56 38.75 -5.24
#